data_AF-A0A090IT83-F1
#
_entry.id   AF-A0A090IT83-F1
#
_cell.length_a   1.000
_cell.length_b   1.000
_cell.length_c   1.000
_cell.angle_alpha   90.00
_cell.angle_beta   90.00
_cell.angle_gamma   90.00
#
_symmetry.space_group_name_H-M   'P 1'
#
loop_
_entity.id
_entity.type
_entity.pdbx_description
1 polymer ?
#
loop_
_entity_poly.entity_id
_entity_poly.type
_entity_poly.pdbx_seq_one_letter_code
_entity_poly.pdbx_strand_id
1 'polypeptide(L)'
;MTQGWIVVPVSLAYLGLLFLIAWYGDRQKGWLARYRPWIYSLSIAVYCTSWTFYGTVGQATSNPWSFLPIYLAPIFVFVFAWRFLARIILIAKREHITSIADFIAARYGKSQGLAGVITIIAVIGILPYIALQLRGITMGLDFVAPNLAQDLGYQEGHISWFVGGALAIFTILFGTRHIDTTEHHRGLMMAVAFESLVKLIAFFSVGGFIVYLAYSEPNIDLIKVAKETYQSPNLITLLFHTLLTMAAIICLPRQFHTIVVENERAQDLRTARWLFPLYLLLMGLFVLPISWAGQALLSDASSDAFIISVPLSMGSELMALLAFVGGTSAASGMVIVSTIALAIMVSNDLVLPLLLRRVKTTAHSFGHFSKLLVTIRRLLIVLLLMGAWGFYQALDTIESLSVIGLLAFAAIAQFAPALIGGLYWRQGNKKGVYAGLAIGFVVWLITLMSQTQMLAGSAETNFLLWVITPPNWLASLEVKTSDWGMMTSLGLNSMLFILVSLVTRASLSERLQAASFIGAPLPENEDVSVYQTRVTVGELEMLASRFVGRRRAQKAFQQFSQQQGEELLPQQQANSQLIRHTERVLAGVFGASSSRLVLTSALQGRNMQLEEVATIVDEASELYDFSRGLLQGAIEHISQGIAVVDKQMKLVAWNQRYLELFTFPPGLIQVGRPIADVIRHNAEQGLCGPGDPEIHVKRRVEHLERGTRHVSSRIRPDGQVIEVQGNPMPNGGFVMSFTDITVFRQAEKTLKETNETLESRVHERTKELEKLNQRLVSATQNAELTSQSKTRLLAAVSHDLMQPLNAARLFASSLSEVAKDPETEKISGHIESALGAAEELIGDLLDISRLEAGKLETHVHGFSLSSLFSNLEAEFGALAKQQGIEFSVIHSNVVVDSDPKLLRRVVQNFLTNAFRYNPKGKVILGARRVKEQIRIDVWDNGIGIPEEKQQAIFDEFTRVDQSRADQGLGLGLAIARGISHALGHTISLRSWVSKGSVFSVALERGVMVESHISDVVEKEELPLSHLRVLCVDNEPDILVGMESLLERWGCEVKIATDLMGSLRSLEGGWIPDVIFSDYRLDNERTGLEVLQQCRLRLGNTFEGVMISADKTDDLLECIKSNGFGFISKPVKPLKLRAVLNRHS
;
A
#
# COMPACT_ATOMS: atom_id res chain seq x y z
N MET A 1 12.78 5.06 57.74
CA MET A 1 11.77 4.01 57.95
C MET A 1 10.41 4.29 57.27
N THR A 2 10.13 5.50 56.77
CA THR A 2 8.80 5.88 56.22
C THR A 2 8.70 5.95 54.69
N GLN A 3 9.83 5.90 53.95
CA GLN A 3 9.84 6.18 52.49
C GLN A 3 9.37 5.03 51.59
N GLY A 4 9.70 3.76 51.91
CA GLY A 4 9.33 2.61 51.06
C GLY A 4 7.80 2.48 50.85
N TRP A 5 7.02 2.83 51.87
CA TRP A 5 5.56 2.84 51.81
C TRP A 5 4.97 4.00 50.99
N ILE A 6 5.75 5.05 50.70
CA ILE A 6 5.31 6.22 49.90
C ILE A 6 5.62 6.00 48.41
N VAL A 7 6.76 5.39 48.08
CA VAL A 7 7.22 5.24 46.69
C VAL A 7 6.28 4.36 45.86
N VAL A 8 5.80 3.25 46.43
CA VAL A 8 4.89 2.31 45.76
C VAL A 8 3.53 2.98 45.40
N PRO A 9 2.79 3.59 46.34
CA PRO A 9 1.52 4.24 46.01
C PRO A 9 1.70 5.46 45.09
N VAL A 10 2.80 6.22 45.21
CA VAL A 10 3.10 7.31 44.27
C VAL A 10 3.31 6.78 42.85
N SER A 11 4.06 5.68 42.69
CA SER A 11 4.30 5.04 41.40
C SER A 11 3.00 4.48 40.79
N LEU A 12 2.16 3.83 41.60
CA LEU A 12 0.85 3.32 41.18
C LEU A 12 -0.12 4.45 40.82
N ALA A 13 -0.16 5.53 41.61
CA ALA A 13 -0.98 6.70 41.32
C ALA A 13 -0.54 7.39 40.02
N TYR A 14 0.77 7.49 39.80
CA TYR A 14 1.33 8.02 38.55
C TYR A 14 0.94 7.17 37.33
N LEU A 15 1.12 5.84 37.39
CA LEU A 15 0.69 4.94 36.32
C LEU A 15 -0.84 5.00 36.11
N GLY A 16 -1.62 5.06 37.19
CA GLY A 16 -3.07 5.25 37.13
C GLY A 16 -3.49 6.57 36.47
N LEU A 17 -2.78 7.66 36.73
CA LEU A 17 -3.00 8.96 36.09
C LEU A 17 -2.73 8.87 34.57
N LEU A 18 -1.64 8.23 34.16
CA LEU A 18 -1.36 7.99 32.74
C LEU A 18 -2.47 7.19 32.06
N PHE A 19 -3.02 6.19 32.76
CA PHE A 19 -4.17 5.43 32.28
C PHE A 19 -5.41 6.30 32.08
N LEU A 20 -5.73 7.16 33.05
CA LEU A 20 -6.85 8.08 32.95
C LEU A 20 -6.69 9.05 31.76
N ILE A 21 -5.49 9.60 31.56
CA ILE A 21 -5.19 10.52 30.46
C ILE A 21 -5.35 9.81 29.11
N ALA A 22 -4.82 8.60 28.96
CA ALA A 22 -4.98 7.83 27.73
C ALA A 22 -6.44 7.49 27.44
N TRP A 23 -7.17 7.01 28.45
CA TRP A 23 -8.59 6.68 28.32
C TRP A 23 -9.43 7.90 27.95
N TYR A 24 -9.10 9.07 28.51
CA TYR A 24 -9.74 10.33 28.17
C TYR A 24 -9.42 10.75 26.72
N GLY A 25 -8.16 10.60 26.29
CA GLY A 25 -7.72 10.91 24.93
C GLY A 25 -8.38 10.06 23.85
N ASP A 26 -8.66 8.79 24.13
CA ASP A 26 -9.39 7.92 23.20
C ASP A 26 -10.87 8.34 23.01
N ARG A 27 -11.48 8.98 24.02
CA ARG A 27 -12.90 9.39 23.98
C ARG A 27 -13.14 10.74 23.32
N GLN A 28 -12.19 11.67 23.33
CA GLN A 28 -12.38 13.02 22.78
C GLN A 28 -11.83 13.19 21.36
N LYS A 29 -12.71 13.45 20.38
CA LYS A 29 -12.32 13.62 18.97
C LYS A 29 -12.19 15.07 18.50
N GLY A 30 -12.87 16.02 19.15
CA GLY A 30 -13.03 17.39 18.65
C GLY A 30 -11.98 18.41 19.12
N TRP A 31 -11.87 18.64 20.44
CA TRP A 31 -11.00 19.68 20.99
C TRP A 31 -9.49 19.38 20.83
N LEU A 32 -9.10 18.11 20.97
CA LEU A 32 -7.72 17.65 20.83
C LEU A 32 -7.12 17.89 19.43
N ALA A 33 -7.96 18.08 18.41
CA ALA A 33 -7.50 18.35 17.05
C ALA A 33 -6.69 19.66 16.93
N ARG A 34 -6.96 20.66 17.79
CA ARG A 34 -6.22 21.94 17.81
C ARG A 34 -4.83 21.80 18.42
N TYR A 35 -4.69 20.97 19.45
CA TYR A 35 -3.42 20.75 20.16
C TYR A 35 -2.60 19.59 19.58
N ARG A 36 -3.11 18.90 18.56
CA ARG A 36 -2.44 17.76 17.92
C ARG A 36 -0.97 18.01 17.55
N PRO A 37 -0.55 19.14 16.93
CA PRO A 37 0.85 19.34 16.60
C PRO A 37 1.77 19.40 17.82
N TRP A 38 1.26 19.93 18.95
CA TRP A 38 2.00 20.01 20.21
C TRP A 38 2.10 18.64 20.87
N ILE A 39 0.99 17.90 20.93
CA ILE A 39 0.96 16.53 21.47
C ILE A 39 1.94 15.66 20.68
N TYR A 40 1.86 15.65 19.35
CA TYR A 40 2.79 14.92 18.47
C TYR A 40 4.25 15.28 18.76
N SER A 41 4.57 16.58 18.85
CA SER A 41 5.93 17.04 19.11
C SER A 41 6.46 16.60 20.48
N LEU A 42 5.62 16.62 21.52
CA LEU A 42 5.98 16.14 22.85
C LEU A 42 6.03 14.61 22.92
N SER A 43 5.22 13.88 22.15
CA SER A 43 5.29 12.41 22.12
C SER A 43 6.62 11.92 21.53
N ILE A 44 7.22 12.65 20.58
CA ILE A 44 8.57 12.33 20.05
C ILE A 44 9.63 12.37 21.17
N ALA A 45 9.41 13.16 22.23
CA ALA A 45 10.28 13.20 23.39
C ALA A 45 10.30 11.92 24.24
N VAL A 46 9.56 10.87 23.85
CA VAL A 46 9.85 9.49 24.29
C VAL A 46 11.28 9.03 23.92
N TYR A 47 11.97 9.76 23.04
CA TYR A 47 13.41 9.65 22.84
C TYR A 47 14.22 9.87 24.13
N CYS A 48 13.76 10.76 25.01
CA CYS A 48 14.39 11.00 26.30
C CYS A 48 13.99 9.89 27.29
N THR A 49 14.93 8.96 27.46
CA THR A 49 14.81 7.74 28.29
C THR A 49 15.51 7.90 29.64
N SER A 50 15.50 6.87 30.48
CA SER A 50 16.28 6.89 31.73
C SER A 50 17.77 7.11 31.49
N TRP A 51 18.29 6.73 30.32
CA TRP A 51 19.67 7.03 29.93
C TRP A 51 19.90 8.54 29.76
N THR A 52 18.98 9.26 29.10
CA THR A 52 19.11 10.73 28.97
C THR A 52 18.82 11.48 30.26
N PHE A 53 18.15 10.82 31.22
CA PHE A 53 17.86 11.41 32.52
C PHE A 53 19.05 11.17 33.45
N TYR A 54 19.43 9.91 33.72
CA TYR A 54 20.51 9.53 34.63
C TYR A 54 21.88 9.42 33.96
N GLY A 55 21.99 8.63 32.88
CA GLY A 55 23.29 8.24 32.35
C GLY A 55 24.04 9.31 31.54
N THR A 56 23.39 10.36 31.05
CA THR A 56 24.08 11.51 30.42
C THR A 56 24.86 12.33 31.44
N VAL A 57 24.39 12.39 32.70
CA VAL A 57 25.11 13.02 33.81
C VAL A 57 26.35 12.19 34.17
N GLY A 58 26.24 10.86 34.23
CA GLY A 58 27.41 10.01 34.46
C GLY A 58 28.41 10.00 33.29
N GLN A 59 27.92 10.07 32.04
CA GLN A 59 28.78 10.29 30.87
C GLN A 59 29.55 11.60 30.98
N ALA A 60 28.87 12.71 31.26
CA ALA A 60 29.47 14.03 31.39
C ALA A 60 30.52 14.09 32.52
N THR A 61 30.33 13.29 33.57
CA THR A 61 31.27 13.13 34.69
C THR A 61 32.59 12.50 34.22
N SER A 62 32.53 11.51 33.32
CA SER A 62 33.73 10.87 32.77
C SER A 62 34.41 11.69 31.67
N ASN A 63 33.62 12.32 30.80
CA ASN A 63 34.09 13.18 29.72
C ASN A 63 33.01 14.24 29.42
N PRO A 64 33.29 15.55 29.61
CA PRO A 64 32.32 16.63 29.43
C PRO A 64 31.70 16.73 28.03
N TRP A 65 32.29 16.14 26.99
CA TRP A 65 31.79 16.20 25.62
C TRP A 65 30.96 14.98 25.22
N SER A 66 31.05 13.90 25.97
CA SER A 66 30.49 12.59 25.60
C SER A 66 28.96 12.52 25.57
N PHE A 67 28.27 13.39 26.32
CA PHE A 67 26.80 13.44 26.37
C PHE A 67 26.17 14.20 25.19
N LEU A 68 26.94 15.09 24.54
CA LEU A 68 26.44 15.97 23.49
C LEU A 68 25.84 15.26 22.28
N PRO A 69 26.41 14.16 21.75
CA PRO A 69 25.85 13.44 20.60
C PRO A 69 24.38 13.06 20.77
N ILE A 70 23.96 12.72 22.01
CA ILE A 70 22.58 12.33 22.30
C ILE A 70 21.58 13.47 22.10
N TYR A 71 21.99 14.71 22.38
CA TYR A 71 21.12 15.89 22.23
C TYR A 71 21.30 16.54 20.85
N LEU A 72 22.55 16.65 20.36
CA LEU A 72 22.86 17.32 19.10
C LEU A 72 22.37 16.53 17.88
N ALA A 73 22.49 15.20 17.86
CA ALA A 73 22.12 14.41 16.70
C ALA A 73 20.64 14.55 16.32
N PRO A 74 19.66 14.40 17.24
CA PRO A 74 18.26 14.62 16.89
C PRO A 74 17.98 16.08 16.52
N ILE A 75 18.65 17.06 17.15
CA ILE A 75 18.55 18.48 16.74
C ILE A 75 18.96 18.64 15.28
N PHE A 76 20.06 18.03 14.86
CA PHE A 76 20.50 18.09 13.47
C PHE A 76 19.49 17.45 12.50
N VAL A 77 18.94 16.29 12.87
CA VAL A 77 17.94 15.60 12.06
C VAL A 77 16.67 16.44 11.88
N PHE A 78 16.16 17.04 12.96
CA PHE A 78 14.91 17.81 12.90
C PHE A 78 15.08 19.22 12.32
N VAL A 79 16.22 19.89 12.52
CA VAL A 79 16.44 21.25 12.02
C VAL A 79 16.88 21.25 10.55
N PHE A 80 17.85 20.39 10.20
CA PHE A 80 18.49 20.37 8.87
C PHE A 80 17.95 19.24 7.98
N ALA A 81 17.78 18.03 8.51
CA ALA A 81 17.29 16.87 7.74
C ALA A 81 15.76 16.72 7.73
N TRP A 82 14.99 17.76 8.07
CA TRP A 82 13.52 17.68 8.15
C TRP A 82 12.85 17.26 6.84
N ARG A 83 13.43 17.62 5.68
CA ARG A 83 12.92 17.21 4.36
C ARG A 83 13.02 15.70 4.15
N PHE A 84 14.07 15.08 4.70
CA PHE A 84 14.25 13.63 4.67
C PHE A 84 13.16 12.94 5.51
N LEU A 85 12.90 13.42 6.73
CA LEU A 85 11.80 12.93 7.57
C LEU A 85 10.44 13.12 6.89
N ALA A 86 10.18 14.29 6.31
CA ALA A 86 8.94 14.57 5.60
C ALA A 86 8.74 13.58 4.44
N ARG A 87 9.81 13.25 3.70
CA ARG A 87 9.76 12.26 2.62
C ARG A 87 9.43 10.86 3.12
N ILE A 88 10.04 10.43 4.23
CA ILE A 88 9.71 9.14 4.88
C ILE A 88 8.24 9.10 5.26
N ILE A 89 7.72 10.15 5.92
CA ILE A 89 6.32 10.24 6.36
C ILE A 89 5.37 10.17 5.17
N LEU A 90 5.65 10.92 4.09
CA LEU A 90 4.81 10.91 2.90
C LEU A 90 4.76 9.54 2.23
N ILE A 91 5.91 8.88 2.07
CA ILE A 91 6.00 7.54 1.48
C ILE A 91 5.30 6.51 2.38
N ALA A 92 5.55 6.56 3.68
CA ALA A 92 4.94 5.64 4.64
C ALA A 92 3.41 5.73 4.61
N LYS A 93 2.85 6.95 4.47
CA LYS A 93 1.41 7.15 4.31
C LYS A 93 0.88 6.63 2.99
N ARG A 94 1.60 6.85 1.89
CA ARG A 94 1.21 6.39 0.55
C ARG A 94 1.18 4.86 0.45
N GLU A 95 2.18 4.20 1.05
CA GLU A 95 2.34 2.74 1.01
C GLU A 95 1.74 2.01 2.22
N HIS A 96 1.02 2.71 3.12
CA HIS A 96 0.40 2.14 4.32
C HIS A 96 1.37 1.35 5.21
N ILE A 97 2.56 1.92 5.41
CA ILE A 97 3.63 1.29 6.17
C ILE A 97 3.31 1.34 7.66
N THR A 98 3.45 0.18 8.31
CA THR A 98 3.17 0.03 9.76
C THR A 98 4.44 -0.09 10.63
N SER A 99 5.60 -0.33 10.02
CA SER A 99 6.88 -0.49 10.72
C SER A 99 8.08 -0.13 9.84
N ILE A 100 9.27 0.01 10.43
CA ILE A 100 10.50 0.22 9.66
C ILE A 100 10.89 -1.00 8.81
N ALA A 101 10.61 -2.21 9.30
CA ALA A 101 10.84 -3.44 8.54
C ALA A 101 9.96 -3.48 7.29
N ASP A 102 8.69 -3.10 7.44
CA ASP A 102 7.74 -2.96 6.34
C ASP A 102 8.18 -1.85 5.37
N PHE A 103 8.68 -0.71 5.87
CA PHE A 103 9.20 0.38 5.03
C PHE A 103 10.32 -0.09 4.09
N ILE A 104 11.33 -0.77 4.66
CA ILE A 104 12.49 -1.26 3.91
C ILE A 104 12.04 -2.40 2.97
N ALA A 105 11.24 -3.35 3.47
CA ALA A 105 10.73 -4.45 2.65
C ALA A 105 9.91 -3.95 1.45
N ALA A 106 9.05 -2.94 1.64
CA ALA A 106 8.25 -2.33 0.59
C ALA A 106 9.14 -1.77 -0.54
N ARG A 107 10.19 -1.04 -0.19
CA ARG A 107 11.15 -0.49 -1.15
C ARG A 107 11.88 -1.56 -1.96
N TYR A 108 12.28 -2.65 -1.31
CA TYR A 108 13.09 -3.72 -1.92
C TYR A 108 12.21 -4.90 -2.41
N GLY A 109 11.11 -4.57 -3.09
CA GLY A 109 10.26 -5.54 -3.79
C GLY A 109 9.24 -6.26 -2.91
N LYS A 110 8.77 -5.62 -1.82
CA LYS A 110 7.79 -6.16 -0.85
C LYS A 110 8.20 -7.54 -0.31
N SER A 111 9.50 -7.72 -0.01
CA SER A 111 10.06 -9.00 0.40
C SER A 111 9.79 -9.33 1.87
N GLN A 112 8.97 -10.36 2.12
CA GLN A 112 8.66 -10.84 3.48
C GLN A 112 9.89 -11.33 4.24
N GLY A 113 10.77 -12.07 3.55
CA GLY A 113 12.00 -12.57 4.17
C GLY A 113 12.90 -11.43 4.63
N LEU A 114 12.85 -10.27 3.97
CA LEU A 114 13.66 -9.11 4.35
C LEU A 114 13.06 -8.43 5.57
N ALA A 115 11.74 -8.23 5.60
CA ALA A 115 11.03 -7.73 6.77
C ALA A 115 11.32 -8.60 8.01
N GLY A 116 11.24 -9.93 7.87
CA GLY A 116 11.54 -10.88 8.94
C GLY A 116 12.97 -10.75 9.49
N VAL A 117 13.99 -10.64 8.62
CA VAL A 117 15.39 -10.45 9.06
C VAL A 117 15.58 -9.14 9.81
N ILE A 118 15.02 -8.04 9.29
CA ILE A 118 15.09 -6.72 9.95
C ILE A 118 14.41 -6.77 11.32
N THR A 119 13.25 -7.42 11.42
CA THR A 119 12.52 -7.60 12.68
C THR A 119 13.31 -8.42 13.70
N ILE A 120 13.99 -9.50 13.29
CA ILE A 120 14.86 -10.28 14.19
C ILE A 120 16.03 -9.43 14.70
N ILE A 121 16.72 -8.71 13.81
CA ILE A 121 17.81 -7.81 14.18
C ILE A 121 17.31 -6.72 15.14
N ALA A 122 16.13 -6.15 14.88
CA ALA A 122 15.53 -5.13 15.72
C ALA A 122 15.20 -5.62 17.13
N VAL A 123 14.65 -6.84 17.27
CA VAL A 123 14.39 -7.46 18.57
C VAL A 123 15.70 -7.64 19.34
N ILE A 124 16.71 -8.28 18.73
CA ILE A 124 17.99 -8.55 19.40
C ILE A 124 18.70 -7.24 19.78
N GLY A 125 18.65 -6.22 18.91
CA GLY A 125 19.30 -4.93 19.14
C GLY A 125 18.64 -4.07 20.23
N ILE A 126 17.32 -4.19 20.43
CA ILE A 126 16.57 -3.35 21.39
C ILE A 126 16.41 -4.01 22.76
N LEU A 127 16.47 -5.34 22.85
CA LEU A 127 16.37 -6.05 24.13
C LEU A 127 17.37 -5.56 25.19
N PRO A 128 18.69 -5.41 24.89
CA PRO A 128 19.66 -4.80 25.83
C PRO A 128 19.27 -3.39 26.27
N TYR A 129 18.62 -2.64 25.39
CA TYR A 129 18.23 -1.27 25.65
C TYR A 129 16.94 -1.17 26.49
N ILE A 130 16.04 -2.15 26.40
CA ILE A 130 14.90 -2.30 27.32
C ILE A 130 15.42 -2.76 28.70
N ALA A 131 16.37 -3.69 28.73
CA ALA A 131 17.04 -4.12 29.96
C ALA A 131 17.67 -2.95 30.72
N LEU A 132 18.31 -2.04 29.98
CA LEU A 132 18.84 -0.78 30.50
C LEU A 132 17.78 0.09 31.19
N GLN A 133 16.55 0.12 30.68
CA GLN A 133 15.47 0.90 31.31
C GLN A 133 15.01 0.28 32.62
N LEU A 134 14.93 -1.06 32.68
CA LEU A 134 14.63 -1.77 33.92
C LEU A 134 15.68 -1.43 34.99
N ARG A 135 16.96 -1.44 34.62
CA ARG A 135 18.06 -1.03 35.51
C ARG A 135 17.90 0.40 36.03
N GLY A 136 17.50 1.34 35.17
CA GLY A 136 17.26 2.73 35.59
C GLY A 136 16.12 2.86 36.61
N ILE A 137 15.08 2.04 36.51
CA ILE A 137 13.96 2.03 37.49
C ILE A 137 14.40 1.39 38.80
N THR A 138 15.06 0.23 38.74
CA THR A 138 15.51 -0.50 39.95
C THR A 138 16.55 0.30 40.71
N MET A 139 17.54 0.86 40.02
CA MET A 139 18.53 1.77 40.62
C MET A 139 17.86 2.94 41.35
N GLY A 140 16.85 3.57 40.74
CA GLY A 140 16.11 4.64 41.40
C GLY A 140 15.35 4.18 42.66
N LEU A 141 14.80 2.97 42.64
CA LEU A 141 14.13 2.37 43.80
C LEU A 141 15.13 2.08 44.93
N ASP A 142 16.32 1.57 44.60
CA ASP A 142 17.34 1.21 45.59
C ASP A 142 17.84 2.45 46.35
N PHE A 143 17.93 3.62 45.69
CA PHE A 143 18.32 4.88 46.35
C PHE A 143 17.21 5.50 47.21
N VAL A 144 15.96 5.48 46.74
CA VAL A 144 14.84 6.16 47.45
C VAL A 144 14.18 5.26 48.49
N ALA A 145 14.27 3.93 48.33
CA ALA A 145 13.68 2.94 49.22
C ALA A 145 14.61 1.73 49.42
N PRO A 146 15.81 1.92 50.01
CA PRO A 146 16.83 0.87 50.12
C PRO A 146 16.37 -0.37 50.89
N ASN A 147 15.47 -0.22 51.86
CA ASN A 147 14.99 -1.34 52.68
C ASN A 147 13.78 -2.07 52.08
N LEU A 148 13.26 -1.63 50.92
CA LEU A 148 12.01 -2.17 50.37
C LEU A 148 12.07 -3.68 50.09
N ALA A 149 13.22 -4.18 49.61
CA ALA A 149 13.43 -5.61 49.37
C ALA A 149 13.35 -6.42 50.68
N GLN A 150 14.04 -5.94 51.72
CA GLN A 150 14.08 -6.57 53.04
C GLN A 150 12.72 -6.49 53.75
N ASP A 151 12.04 -5.35 53.68
CA ASP A 151 10.72 -5.11 54.29
C ASP A 151 9.64 -6.02 53.69
N LEU A 152 9.76 -6.37 52.40
CA LEU A 152 8.85 -7.29 51.70
C LEU A 152 9.29 -8.77 51.77
N GLY A 153 10.44 -9.08 52.41
CA GLY A 153 10.95 -10.43 52.55
C GLY A 153 11.54 -11.06 51.28
N TYR A 154 11.98 -10.25 50.31
CA TYR A 154 12.55 -10.71 49.04
C TYR A 154 14.05 -10.41 48.94
N GLN A 155 14.81 -11.25 48.24
CA GLN A 155 16.20 -10.95 47.83
C GLN A 155 16.25 -9.79 46.81
N GLU A 156 17.37 -9.04 46.80
CA GLU A 156 17.59 -7.81 46.00
C GLU A 156 17.32 -7.98 44.48
N GLY A 157 17.46 -9.20 43.93
CA GLY A 157 17.17 -9.47 42.51
C GLY A 157 15.68 -9.52 42.13
N HIS A 158 14.75 -9.69 43.08
CA HIS A 158 13.33 -9.91 42.77
C HIS A 158 12.53 -8.64 42.47
N ILE A 159 13.00 -7.45 42.85
CA ILE A 159 12.31 -6.18 42.56
C ILE A 159 12.20 -5.97 41.05
N SER A 160 13.25 -6.31 40.30
CA SER A 160 13.28 -6.22 38.83
C SER A 160 12.17 -7.02 38.13
N TRP A 161 11.79 -8.18 38.69
CA TRP A 161 10.67 -9.01 38.21
C TRP A 161 9.33 -8.33 38.40
N PHE A 162 9.09 -7.73 39.58
CA PHE A 162 7.84 -7.02 39.86
C PHE A 162 7.68 -5.80 38.96
N VAL A 163 8.77 -5.04 38.75
CA VAL A 163 8.79 -3.89 37.82
C VAL A 163 8.49 -4.36 36.39
N GLY A 164 9.15 -5.43 35.92
CA GLY A 164 8.91 -6.01 34.60
C GLY A 164 7.45 -6.49 34.42
N GLY A 165 6.89 -7.16 35.43
CA GLY A 165 5.49 -7.60 35.44
C GLY A 165 4.50 -6.45 35.42
N ALA A 166 4.72 -5.41 36.23
CA ALA A 166 3.88 -4.20 36.24
C ALA A 166 3.90 -3.50 34.88
N LEU A 167 5.08 -3.33 34.27
CA LEU A 167 5.23 -2.77 32.93
C LEU A 167 4.57 -3.66 31.86
N ALA A 168 4.61 -4.98 32.00
CA ALA A 168 3.93 -5.90 31.07
C ALA A 168 2.41 -5.75 31.13
N ILE A 169 1.82 -5.76 32.33
CA ILE A 169 0.39 -5.55 32.54
C ILE A 169 -0.02 -4.20 31.97
N PHE A 170 0.72 -3.15 32.31
CA PHE A 170 0.48 -1.81 31.80
C PHE A 170 0.52 -1.79 30.27
N THR A 171 1.62 -2.26 29.66
CA THR A 171 1.79 -2.31 28.20
C THR A 171 0.67 -3.09 27.50
N ILE A 172 0.20 -4.20 28.07
CA ILE A 172 -0.93 -4.99 27.53
C ILE A 172 -2.22 -4.17 27.54
N LEU A 173 -2.51 -3.48 28.65
CA LEU A 173 -3.71 -2.67 28.82
C LEU A 173 -3.79 -1.50 27.82
N PHE A 174 -2.66 -0.87 27.47
CA PHE A 174 -2.62 0.20 26.45
C PHE A 174 -2.49 -0.32 25.02
N GLY A 175 -1.54 -1.23 24.77
CA GLY A 175 -1.05 -1.54 23.43
C GLY A 175 -1.84 -2.58 22.64
N THR A 176 -2.76 -3.30 23.28
CA THR A 176 -3.51 -4.41 22.62
C THR A 176 -5.02 -4.26 22.70
N ARG A 177 -5.50 -3.04 22.99
CA ARG A 177 -6.93 -2.74 23.15
C ARG A 177 -7.67 -2.58 21.81
N HIS A 178 -6.97 -2.15 20.77
CA HIS A 178 -7.49 -2.00 19.41
C HIS A 178 -6.79 -2.99 18.47
N ILE A 179 -7.57 -3.62 17.58
CA ILE A 179 -7.09 -4.66 16.66
C ILE A 179 -6.36 -4.02 15.45
N ASP A 180 -6.82 -2.84 15.04
CA ASP A 180 -6.33 -2.11 13.88
C ASP A 180 -5.06 -1.32 14.24
N THR A 181 -3.96 -1.66 13.59
CA THR A 181 -2.66 -0.99 13.78
C THR A 181 -2.55 0.34 13.06
N THR A 182 -3.51 0.68 12.19
CA THR A 182 -3.59 1.99 11.53
C THR A 182 -4.55 2.97 12.20
N GLU A 183 -5.33 2.51 13.18
CA GLU A 183 -5.97 3.44 14.10
C GLU A 183 -4.90 4.06 14.99
N HIS A 184 -4.75 5.37 14.87
CA HIS A 184 -3.75 6.10 15.63
C HIS A 184 -4.10 6.00 17.12
N HIS A 185 -3.11 5.64 17.94
CA HIS A 185 -3.30 5.47 19.38
C HIS A 185 -3.31 6.84 20.07
N ARG A 186 -4.36 7.62 19.84
CA ARG A 186 -4.50 8.99 20.36
C ARG A 186 -4.33 9.06 21.87
N GLY A 187 -4.93 8.11 22.61
CA GLY A 187 -4.75 7.99 24.05
C GLY A 187 -3.31 7.71 24.45
N LEU A 188 -2.63 6.79 23.77
CA LEU A 188 -1.21 6.47 24.05
C LEU A 188 -0.32 7.70 23.80
N MET A 189 -0.51 8.38 22.66
CA MET A 189 0.28 9.56 22.30
C MET A 189 0.09 10.71 23.30
N MET A 190 -1.14 10.91 23.77
CA MET A 190 -1.44 11.86 24.86
C MET A 190 -0.72 11.50 26.16
N ALA A 191 -0.75 10.24 26.57
CA ALA A 191 -0.04 9.80 27.78
C ALA A 191 1.46 10.03 27.65
N VAL A 192 2.08 9.64 26.53
CA VAL A 192 3.51 9.83 26.27
C VAL A 192 3.91 11.32 26.21
N ALA A 193 3.05 12.18 25.65
CA ALA A 193 3.27 13.62 25.66
C ALA A 193 3.24 14.19 27.08
N PHE A 194 2.30 13.73 27.91
CA PHE A 194 2.22 14.11 29.33
C PHE A 194 3.42 13.60 30.12
N GLU A 195 3.84 12.34 29.94
CA GLU A 195 5.07 11.80 30.53
C GLU A 195 6.27 12.70 30.19
N SER A 196 6.39 13.15 28.95
CA SER A 196 7.50 14.00 28.51
C SER A 196 7.50 15.37 29.20
N LEU A 197 6.34 15.91 29.54
CA LEU A 197 6.23 17.12 30.36
C LEU A 197 6.65 16.87 31.80
N VAL A 198 6.24 15.74 32.40
CA VAL A 198 6.64 15.33 33.75
C VAL A 198 8.17 15.20 33.85
N LYS A 199 8.81 14.55 32.86
CA LYS A 199 10.27 14.44 32.77
C LYS A 199 10.95 15.80 32.79
N LEU A 200 10.48 16.72 31.95
CA LEU A 200 11.07 18.05 31.82
C LEU A 200 10.93 18.86 33.11
N ILE A 201 9.75 18.84 33.73
CA ILE A 201 9.49 19.54 34.99
C ILE A 201 10.35 18.97 36.12
N ALA A 202 10.43 17.64 36.23
CA ALA A 202 11.26 16.98 37.24
C ALA A 202 12.74 17.33 37.04
N PHE A 203 13.25 17.23 35.81
CA PHE A 203 14.64 17.51 35.50
C PHE A 203 15.00 18.98 35.75
N PHE A 204 14.13 19.94 35.38
CA PHE A 204 14.34 21.36 35.66
C PHE A 204 14.31 21.68 37.15
N SER A 205 13.35 21.12 37.88
CA SER A 205 13.19 21.39 39.31
C SER A 205 14.38 20.85 40.09
N VAL A 206 14.79 19.61 39.81
CA VAL A 206 15.93 18.96 40.47
C VAL A 206 17.24 19.59 40.03
N GLY A 207 17.43 19.86 38.74
CA GLY A 207 18.63 20.53 38.23
C GLY A 207 18.80 21.94 38.78
N GLY A 208 17.73 22.74 38.81
CA GLY A 208 17.72 24.06 39.43
C GLY A 208 18.02 24.00 40.93
N PHE A 209 17.47 23.03 41.65
CA PHE A 209 17.76 22.78 43.06
C PHE A 209 19.24 22.44 43.30
N ILE A 210 19.82 21.53 42.50
CA ILE A 210 21.24 21.13 42.63
C ILE A 210 22.17 22.32 42.33
N VAL A 211 21.87 23.13 41.31
CA VAL A 211 22.65 24.34 40.99
C VAL A 211 22.53 25.38 42.11
N TYR A 212 21.32 25.59 42.64
CA TYR A 212 21.12 26.46 43.81
C TYR A 212 21.96 25.99 45.00
N LEU A 213 21.96 24.68 45.25
CA LEU A 213 22.72 24.07 46.34
C LEU A 213 24.23 24.29 46.17
N ALA A 214 24.75 24.02 44.98
CA ALA A 214 26.15 24.23 44.65
C ALA A 214 26.58 25.70 44.76
N TYR A 215 25.67 26.66 44.53
CA TYR A 215 25.94 28.09 44.73
C TYR A 215 25.83 28.52 46.21
N SER A 216 24.94 27.87 46.97
CA SER A 216 24.71 28.19 48.38
C SER A 216 25.79 27.63 49.32
N GLU A 217 26.47 26.56 48.92
CA GLU A 217 27.55 25.94 49.68
C GLU A 217 28.89 26.65 49.40
N PRO A 218 29.48 27.38 50.38
CA PRO A 218 30.67 28.21 50.16
C PRO A 218 31.94 27.41 49.83
N ASN A 219 31.93 26.10 50.07
CA ASN A 219 33.06 25.20 49.80
C ASN A 219 33.07 24.66 48.36
N ILE A 220 32.05 24.93 47.55
CA ILE A 220 31.90 24.38 46.19
C ILE A 220 32.15 25.48 45.16
N ASP A 221 33.29 25.37 44.46
CA ASP A 221 33.57 26.21 43.29
C ASP A 221 33.39 25.39 42.00
N LEU A 222 32.23 25.52 41.38
CA LEU A 222 31.90 24.90 40.09
C LEU A 222 32.90 25.24 38.99
N ILE A 223 33.46 26.47 38.98
CA ILE A 223 34.41 26.90 37.95
C ILE A 223 35.74 26.17 38.15
N LYS A 224 36.14 25.96 39.40
CA LYS A 224 37.34 25.18 39.73
C LYS A 224 37.18 23.72 39.27
N VAL A 225 36.07 23.07 39.63
CA VAL A 225 35.78 21.69 39.20
C VAL A 225 35.74 21.60 37.67
N ALA A 226 35.10 22.56 36.99
CA ALA A 226 35.07 22.60 35.53
C ALA A 226 36.46 22.69 34.88
N LYS A 227 37.42 23.40 35.50
CA LYS A 227 38.81 23.47 35.03
C LYS A 227 39.58 22.17 35.29
N GLU A 228 39.37 21.55 36.44
CA GLU A 228 40.05 20.31 36.85
C GLU A 228 39.57 19.10 36.04
N THR A 229 38.29 19.06 35.69
CA THR A 229 37.68 17.97 34.91
C THR A 229 37.74 18.19 33.39
N TYR A 230 38.30 19.32 32.92
CA TYR A 230 38.36 19.62 31.48
C TYR A 230 39.29 18.66 30.73
N GLN A 231 38.79 18.10 29.63
CA GLN A 231 39.56 17.32 28.66
C GLN A 231 39.29 17.83 27.25
N SER A 232 40.30 17.78 26.37
CA SER A 232 40.13 18.15 24.95
C SER A 232 39.18 17.18 24.24
N PRO A 233 38.24 17.66 23.41
CA PRO A 233 37.29 16.78 22.74
C PRO A 233 37.97 15.91 21.68
N ASN A 234 37.73 14.59 21.73
CA ASN A 234 38.08 13.70 20.62
C ASN A 234 37.03 13.88 19.50
N LEU A 235 37.39 14.66 18.48
CA LEU A 235 36.49 15.02 17.39
C LEU A 235 36.01 13.81 16.59
N ILE A 236 36.83 12.77 16.44
CA ILE A 236 36.47 11.58 15.65
C ILE A 236 35.37 10.79 16.36
N THR A 237 35.57 10.50 17.65
CA THR A 237 34.58 9.80 18.47
C THR A 237 33.29 10.59 18.57
N LEU A 238 33.38 11.91 18.79
CA LEU A 238 32.21 12.80 18.88
C LEU A 238 31.41 12.81 17.58
N LEU A 239 32.09 12.94 16.43
CA LEU A 239 31.46 12.93 15.11
C LEU A 239 30.83 11.57 14.81
N PHE A 240 31.53 10.47 15.12
CA PHE A 240 31.00 9.13 14.94
C PHE A 240 29.75 8.88 15.80
N HIS A 241 29.80 9.16 17.11
CA HIS A 241 28.64 9.01 18.00
C HIS A 241 27.47 9.90 17.57
N THR A 242 27.75 11.10 17.04
CA THR A 242 26.72 11.99 16.48
C THR A 242 26.07 11.35 15.26
N LEU A 243 26.83 10.90 14.27
CA LEU A 243 26.30 10.23 13.08
C LEU A 243 25.55 8.94 13.41
N LEU A 244 26.09 8.15 14.34
CA LEU A 244 25.47 6.93 14.85
C LEU A 244 24.10 7.24 15.46
N THR A 245 24.03 8.27 16.30
CA THR A 245 22.77 8.68 16.94
C THR A 245 21.78 9.29 15.94
N MET A 246 22.27 10.01 14.91
CA MET A 246 21.43 10.49 13.79
C MET A 246 20.83 9.34 12.99
N ALA A 247 21.56 8.24 12.81
CA ALA A 247 21.00 7.03 12.21
C ALA A 247 19.99 6.36 13.15
N ALA A 248 20.31 6.23 14.44
CA ALA A 248 19.47 5.56 15.42
C ALA A 248 18.12 6.27 15.66
N ILE A 249 18.08 7.60 15.78
CA ILE A 249 16.82 8.37 15.98
C ILE A 249 15.80 8.09 14.86
N ILE A 250 16.28 7.82 13.64
CA ILE A 250 15.41 7.53 12.48
C ILE A 250 15.08 6.03 12.42
N CYS A 251 16.06 5.18 12.68
CA CYS A 251 15.93 3.73 12.49
C CYS A 251 15.31 2.99 13.68
N LEU A 252 15.28 3.58 14.88
CA LEU A 252 14.68 2.95 16.06
C LEU A 252 13.20 2.67 15.83
N PRO A 253 12.74 1.41 15.93
CA PRO A 253 11.33 1.04 15.78
C PRO A 253 10.37 1.91 16.58
N ARG A 254 10.68 2.22 17.86
CA ARG A 254 9.85 3.14 18.66
C ARG A 254 9.77 4.55 18.09
N GLN A 255 10.89 5.07 17.58
CA GLN A 255 10.97 6.43 17.04
C GLN A 255 10.33 6.49 15.67
N PHE A 256 10.59 5.50 14.82
CA PHE A 256 9.90 5.33 13.54
C PHE A 256 8.39 5.24 13.75
N HIS A 257 7.92 4.44 14.72
CA HIS A 257 6.51 4.35 15.05
C HIS A 257 5.93 5.70 15.49
N THR A 258 6.59 6.41 16.41
CA THR A 258 6.11 7.69 16.95
C THR A 258 6.17 8.84 15.93
N ILE A 259 7.25 8.93 15.14
CA ILE A 259 7.50 10.00 14.16
C ILE A 259 6.69 9.76 12.88
N VAL A 260 6.61 8.51 12.42
CA VAL A 260 6.10 8.16 11.08
C VAL A 260 4.70 7.56 11.13
N VAL A 261 4.52 6.49 11.92
CA VAL A 261 3.28 5.69 11.93
C VAL A 261 2.14 6.42 12.65
N GLU A 262 2.42 7.03 13.80
CA GLU A 262 1.45 7.77 14.61
C GLU A 262 1.23 9.22 14.12
N ASN A 263 1.90 9.63 13.05
CA ASN A 263 1.70 10.97 12.49
C ASN A 263 0.40 11.04 11.66
N GLU A 264 -0.63 11.70 12.18
CA GLU A 264 -1.89 11.89 11.43
C GLU A 264 -1.71 12.79 10.20
N ARG A 265 -1.06 13.95 10.35
CA ARG A 265 -0.84 14.91 9.26
C ARG A 265 0.63 15.24 9.10
N ALA A 266 1.13 15.15 7.87
CA ALA A 266 2.54 15.44 7.56
C ALA A 266 2.94 16.88 7.91
N GLN A 267 1.97 17.79 8.02
CA GLN A 267 2.17 19.18 8.44
C GLN A 267 2.59 19.32 9.91
N ASP A 268 2.24 18.36 10.78
CA ASP A 268 2.57 18.41 12.21
C ASP A 268 4.09 18.39 12.46
N LEU A 269 4.86 17.84 11.51
CA LEU A 269 6.32 17.87 11.53
C LEU A 269 6.89 19.30 11.52
N ARG A 270 6.17 20.29 10.97
CA ARG A 270 6.63 21.70 10.96
C ARG A 270 6.72 22.28 12.37
N THR A 271 5.82 21.89 13.26
CA THR A 271 5.88 22.30 14.67
C THR A 271 6.96 21.51 15.40
N ALA A 272 7.02 20.19 15.18
CA ALA A 272 8.03 19.32 15.79
C ALA A 272 9.47 19.72 15.46
N ARG A 273 9.70 20.27 14.26
CA ARG A 273 10.99 20.82 13.80
C ARG A 273 11.63 21.79 14.80
N TRP A 274 10.83 22.54 15.54
CA TRP A 274 11.34 23.53 16.50
C TRP A 274 11.09 23.13 17.94
N LEU A 275 9.91 22.57 18.24
CA LEU A 275 9.55 22.25 19.62
C LEU A 275 10.39 21.10 20.19
N PHE A 276 10.67 20.06 19.40
CA PHE A 276 11.45 18.92 19.88
C PHE A 276 12.93 19.28 20.10
N PRO A 277 13.62 20.02 19.20
CA PRO A 277 14.93 20.57 19.49
C PRO A 277 14.98 21.48 20.73
N LEU A 278 13.98 22.33 20.92
CA LEU A 278 13.89 23.17 22.13
C LEU A 278 13.80 22.30 23.39
N TYR A 279 12.98 21.25 23.37
CA TYR A 279 12.88 20.30 24.47
C TYR A 279 14.25 19.66 24.80
N LEU A 280 15.01 19.24 23.78
CA LEU A 280 16.33 18.64 23.97
C LEU A 280 17.36 19.63 24.52
N LEU A 281 17.35 20.88 24.06
CA LEU A 281 18.22 21.93 24.60
C LEU A 281 17.92 22.18 26.09
N LEU A 282 16.64 22.22 26.46
CA LEU A 282 16.23 22.37 27.84
C LEU A 282 16.71 21.19 28.70
N MET A 283 16.52 19.95 28.24
CA MET A 283 17.03 18.76 28.95
C MET A 283 18.57 18.72 29.02
N GLY A 284 19.28 19.23 28.02
CA GLY A 284 20.74 19.27 28.00
C GLY A 284 21.36 20.34 28.91
N LEU A 285 20.60 21.38 29.26
CA LEU A 285 21.10 22.58 29.97
C LEU A 285 21.73 22.26 31.33
N PHE A 286 21.10 21.36 32.11
CA PHE A 286 21.54 21.06 33.48
C PHE A 286 22.50 19.86 33.58
N VAL A 287 22.83 19.18 32.48
CA VAL A 287 23.66 17.96 32.52
C VAL A 287 25.06 18.25 33.10
N LEU A 288 25.76 19.27 32.58
CA LEU A 288 27.08 19.65 33.07
C LEU A 288 27.05 20.23 34.50
N PRO A 289 26.17 21.20 34.83
CA PRO A 289 26.07 21.71 36.20
C PRO A 289 25.80 20.62 37.24
N ILE A 290 24.90 19.66 36.95
CA ILE A 290 24.61 18.55 37.86
C ILE A 290 25.83 17.64 38.01
N SER A 291 26.52 17.33 36.91
CA SER A 291 27.72 16.48 36.94
C SER A 291 28.83 17.08 37.81
N TRP A 292 29.13 18.37 37.63
CA TRP A 292 30.16 19.05 38.44
C TRP A 292 29.76 19.20 39.90
N ALA A 293 28.50 19.54 40.19
CA ALA A 293 28.00 19.59 41.56
C ALA A 293 28.06 18.22 42.24
N GLY A 294 27.69 17.15 41.52
CA GLY A 294 27.78 15.78 41.98
C GLY A 294 29.21 15.35 42.31
N GLN A 295 30.18 15.63 41.41
CA GLN A 295 31.60 15.36 41.67
C GLN A 295 32.13 16.11 42.89
N ALA A 296 31.70 17.35 43.10
CA ALA A 296 32.14 18.16 44.23
C ALA A 296 31.55 17.67 45.57
N LEU A 297 30.30 17.20 45.57
CA LEU A 297 29.57 16.80 46.77
C LEU A 297 29.77 15.33 47.15
N LEU A 298 29.87 14.44 46.15
CA LEU A 298 29.80 13.00 46.31
C LEU A 298 30.86 12.32 45.41
N SER A 299 32.08 12.13 45.92
CA SER A 299 33.17 11.49 45.18
C SER A 299 33.02 9.97 45.03
N ASP A 300 32.36 9.31 45.99
CA ASP A 300 32.26 7.83 46.06
C ASP A 300 30.91 7.27 45.56
N ALA A 301 29.96 8.14 45.21
CA ALA A 301 28.65 7.71 44.72
C ALA A 301 28.70 7.41 43.20
N SER A 302 27.84 6.51 42.73
CA SER A 302 27.73 6.24 41.30
C SER A 302 27.30 7.50 40.55
N SER A 303 28.07 7.87 39.53
CA SER A 303 27.89 9.13 38.80
C SER A 303 26.58 9.20 38.01
N ASP A 304 26.04 8.03 37.61
CA ASP A 304 24.71 7.90 37.01
C ASP A 304 23.58 8.24 38.02
N ALA A 305 23.84 8.20 39.34
CA ALA A 305 22.85 8.44 40.40
C ALA A 305 22.75 9.88 40.88
N PHE A 306 23.63 10.80 40.46
CA PHE A 306 23.77 12.13 41.07
C PHE A 306 22.48 12.94 41.16
N ILE A 307 21.56 12.76 40.22
CA ILE A 307 20.25 13.44 40.24
C ILE A 307 19.41 13.04 41.46
N ILE A 308 19.55 11.80 41.95
CA ILE A 308 18.87 11.30 43.15
C ILE A 308 19.75 11.44 44.39
N SER A 309 21.02 11.04 44.30
CA SER A 309 21.92 10.96 45.46
C SER A 309 22.30 12.34 46.02
N VAL A 310 22.45 13.36 45.18
CA VAL A 310 22.76 14.73 45.65
C VAL A 310 21.63 15.28 46.53
N PRO A 311 20.35 15.33 46.09
CA PRO A 311 19.25 15.74 46.97
C PRO A 311 19.11 14.90 48.25
N LEU A 312 19.33 13.58 48.18
CA LEU A 312 19.27 12.70 49.35
C LEU A 312 20.37 13.01 50.37
N SER A 313 21.60 13.27 49.90
CA SER A 313 22.72 13.62 50.78
C SER A 313 22.47 14.91 51.57
N MET A 314 21.60 15.77 51.05
CA MET A 314 21.22 17.06 51.62
C MET A 314 19.89 17.00 52.39
N GLY A 315 19.36 15.80 52.63
CA GLY A 315 18.12 15.57 53.39
C GLY A 315 16.82 15.98 52.67
N SER A 316 16.89 16.34 51.39
CA SER A 316 15.73 16.78 50.60
C SER A 316 15.02 15.60 49.93
N GLU A 317 14.27 14.85 50.73
CA GLU A 317 13.52 13.65 50.29
C GLU A 317 12.53 13.91 49.15
N LEU A 318 11.84 15.06 49.17
CA LEU A 318 10.86 15.41 48.15
C LEU A 318 11.50 15.56 46.75
N MET A 319 12.68 16.16 46.68
CA MET A 319 13.41 16.34 45.41
C MET A 319 13.97 15.02 44.90
N ALA A 320 14.42 14.13 45.79
CA ALA A 320 14.82 12.78 45.43
C ALA A 320 13.63 11.96 44.90
N LEU A 321 12.45 12.07 45.52
CA LEU A 321 11.23 11.43 45.03
C LEU A 321 10.80 12.00 43.66
N LEU A 322 10.92 13.32 43.46
CA LEU A 322 10.62 13.95 42.17
C LEU A 322 11.60 13.49 41.08
N ALA A 323 12.90 13.39 41.39
CA ALA A 323 13.92 12.81 40.52
C ALA A 323 13.57 11.37 40.12
N PHE A 324 13.19 10.56 41.10
CA PHE A 324 12.75 9.18 40.89
C PHE A 324 11.51 9.10 39.98
N VAL A 325 10.47 9.91 40.22
CA VAL A 325 9.29 9.98 39.34
C VAL A 325 9.68 10.42 37.92
N GLY A 326 10.62 11.36 37.79
CA GLY A 326 11.15 11.80 36.49
C GLY A 326 11.86 10.68 35.73
N GLY A 327 12.76 9.92 36.38
CA GLY A 327 13.48 8.83 35.72
C GLY A 327 12.63 7.58 35.49
N THR A 328 11.69 7.25 36.38
CA THR A 328 10.72 6.18 36.15
C THR A 328 9.78 6.50 34.99
N SER A 329 9.31 7.76 34.88
CA SER A 329 8.61 8.28 33.70
C SER A 329 9.43 8.15 32.42
N ALA A 330 10.73 8.45 32.48
CA ALA A 330 11.64 8.34 31.35
C ALA A 330 11.82 6.88 30.88
N ALA A 331 11.89 5.94 31.82
CA ALA A 331 11.97 4.52 31.54
C ALA A 331 10.63 3.91 31.06
N SER A 332 9.51 4.19 31.73
CA SER A 332 8.20 3.58 31.46
C SER A 332 7.74 3.83 30.02
N GLY A 333 7.73 5.09 29.58
CA GLY A 333 7.29 5.47 28.25
C GLY A 333 8.09 4.81 27.15
N MET A 334 9.42 4.73 27.35
CA MET A 334 10.31 4.03 26.43
C MET A 334 9.92 2.55 26.33
N VAL A 335 9.76 1.86 27.46
CA VAL A 335 9.50 0.41 27.51
C VAL A 335 8.16 0.11 26.85
N ILE A 336 7.12 0.88 27.16
CA ILE A 336 5.77 0.70 26.63
C ILE A 336 5.78 0.84 25.10
N VAL A 337 6.26 1.98 24.57
CA VAL A 337 6.23 2.25 23.13
C VAL A 337 7.15 1.30 22.36
N SER A 338 8.33 0.96 22.90
CA SER A 338 9.25 0.02 22.25
C SER A 338 8.67 -1.39 22.17
N THR A 339 8.04 -1.85 23.26
CA THR A 339 7.48 -3.21 23.31
C THR A 339 6.25 -3.33 22.42
N ILE A 340 5.41 -2.30 22.34
CA ILE A 340 4.28 -2.25 21.39
C ILE A 340 4.78 -2.28 19.94
N ALA A 341 5.73 -1.42 19.58
CA ALA A 341 6.27 -1.36 18.22
C ALA A 341 6.90 -2.71 17.81
N LEU A 342 7.69 -3.33 18.71
CA LEU A 342 8.28 -4.64 18.47
C LEU A 342 7.23 -5.76 18.40
N ALA A 343 6.23 -5.77 19.27
CA ALA A 343 5.17 -6.78 19.23
C ALA A 343 4.37 -6.70 17.94
N ILE A 344 4.12 -5.49 17.41
CA ILE A 344 3.50 -5.28 16.09
C ILE A 344 4.39 -5.84 14.98
N MET A 345 5.68 -5.49 14.97
CA MET A 345 6.66 -5.99 13.98
C MET A 345 6.76 -7.51 13.99
N VAL A 346 6.95 -8.13 15.16
CA VAL A 346 7.09 -9.59 15.29
C VAL A 346 5.78 -10.30 14.91
N SER A 347 4.63 -9.75 15.30
CA SER A 347 3.33 -10.29 14.91
C SER A 347 3.15 -10.29 13.39
N ASN A 348 3.43 -9.15 12.74
CA ASN A 348 3.10 -8.94 11.33
C ASN A 348 4.14 -9.52 10.36
N ASP A 349 5.43 -9.43 10.69
CA ASP A 349 6.53 -9.79 9.78
C ASP A 349 7.09 -11.21 10.02
N LEU A 350 6.84 -11.80 11.20
CA LEU A 350 7.36 -13.13 11.56
C LEU A 350 6.25 -14.15 11.84
N VAL A 351 5.35 -13.86 12.79
CA VAL A 351 4.36 -14.85 13.25
C VAL A 351 3.26 -15.08 12.22
N LEU A 352 2.69 -14.01 11.65
CA LEU A 352 1.58 -14.09 10.70
C LEU A 352 1.93 -14.92 9.44
N PRO A 353 3.07 -14.69 8.75
CA PRO A 353 3.46 -15.51 7.60
C PRO A 353 3.66 -17.00 7.95
N LEU A 354 4.19 -17.31 9.14
CA LEU A 354 4.39 -18.69 9.59
C LEU A 354 3.07 -19.40 9.88
N LEU A 355 2.10 -18.70 10.46
CA LEU A 355 0.75 -19.22 10.69
C LEU A 355 0.05 -19.53 9.36
N LEU A 356 0.11 -18.60 8.41
CA LEU A 356 -0.51 -18.77 7.09
C LEU A 356 0.12 -19.93 6.29
N ARG A 357 1.41 -20.23 6.47
CA ARG A 357 2.07 -21.40 5.84
C ARG A 357 1.67 -22.75 6.45
N ARG A 358 1.34 -22.80 7.74
CA ARG A 358 1.04 -24.06 8.46
C ARG A 358 -0.43 -24.44 8.45
N VAL A 359 -1.32 -23.45 8.36
CA VAL A 359 -2.76 -23.70 8.30
C VAL A 359 -3.15 -24.07 6.86
N LYS A 360 -3.16 -25.37 6.53
CA LYS A 360 -3.91 -25.88 5.37
C LYS A 360 -5.39 -25.60 5.66
N THR A 361 -5.92 -24.54 5.08
CA THR A 361 -7.20 -23.92 5.46
C THR A 361 -8.41 -24.84 5.28
N THR A 362 -8.92 -25.36 6.39
CA THR A 362 -10.33 -25.73 6.58
C THR A 362 -11.12 -24.44 6.90
N ALA A 363 -12.24 -24.24 6.22
CA ALA A 363 -12.89 -22.93 6.01
C ALA A 363 -13.58 -22.26 7.24
N HIS A 364 -13.49 -22.80 8.45
CA HIS A 364 -14.44 -22.46 9.53
C HIS A 364 -13.96 -21.50 10.66
N SER A 365 -12.75 -20.91 10.61
CA SER A 365 -12.19 -20.25 11.82
C SER A 365 -11.61 -18.82 11.68
N PHE A 366 -12.02 -18.01 10.69
CA PHE A 366 -11.43 -16.68 10.48
C PHE A 366 -11.73 -15.64 11.59
N GLY A 367 -12.88 -15.72 12.28
CA GLY A 367 -13.16 -14.87 13.45
C GLY A 367 -12.25 -15.14 14.65
N HIS A 368 -11.75 -16.37 14.80
CA HIS A 368 -10.74 -16.71 15.79
C HIS A 368 -9.38 -16.11 15.45
N PHE A 369 -9.09 -15.85 14.17
CA PHE A 369 -7.79 -15.36 13.72
C PHE A 369 -7.49 -13.93 14.22
N SER A 370 -8.48 -13.04 14.20
CA SER A 370 -8.34 -11.68 14.74
C SER A 370 -8.10 -11.70 16.26
N LYS A 371 -8.84 -12.53 17.00
CA LYS A 371 -8.62 -12.73 18.45
C LYS A 371 -7.27 -13.38 18.75
N LEU A 372 -6.86 -14.35 17.93
CA LEU A 372 -5.57 -15.01 18.02
C LEU A 372 -4.42 -14.01 17.86
N LEU A 373 -4.50 -13.08 16.91
CA LEU A 373 -3.48 -12.04 16.72
C LEU A 373 -3.33 -11.12 17.94
N VAL A 374 -4.43 -10.72 18.58
CA VAL A 374 -4.37 -9.95 19.82
C VAL A 374 -3.70 -10.76 20.94
N THR A 375 -4.07 -12.03 21.10
CA THR A 375 -3.44 -12.92 22.08
C THR A 375 -1.95 -13.12 21.80
N ILE A 376 -1.57 -13.28 20.53
CA ILE A 376 -0.17 -13.36 20.11
C ILE A 376 0.57 -12.08 20.49
N ARG A 377 0.03 -10.89 20.21
CA ARG A 377 0.67 -9.61 20.60
C ARG A 377 0.85 -9.52 22.11
N ARG A 378 -0.16 -9.92 22.91
CA ARG A 378 -0.05 -9.94 24.38
C ARG A 378 1.04 -10.90 24.87
N LEU A 379 1.09 -12.10 24.31
CA LEU A 379 2.12 -13.07 24.65
C LEU A 379 3.52 -12.61 24.23
N LEU A 380 3.65 -11.97 23.06
CA LEU A 380 4.89 -11.37 22.59
C LEU A 380 5.37 -10.23 23.50
N ILE A 381 4.46 -9.38 24.01
CA ILE A 381 4.81 -8.33 24.99
C ILE A 381 5.45 -8.96 26.24
N VAL A 382 4.82 -10.00 26.79
CA VAL A 382 5.36 -10.72 27.96
C VAL A 382 6.70 -11.35 27.64
N LEU A 383 6.84 -12.02 26.50
CA LEU A 383 8.06 -12.69 26.08
C LEU A 383 9.21 -11.70 25.85
N LEU A 384 8.94 -10.56 25.23
CA LEU A 384 9.93 -9.49 25.01
C LEU A 384 10.42 -8.91 26.33
N LEU A 385 9.52 -8.62 27.28
CA LEU A 385 9.90 -8.09 28.60
C LEU A 385 10.65 -9.13 29.45
N MET A 386 10.26 -10.41 29.37
CA MET A 386 10.99 -11.51 29.99
C MET A 386 12.38 -11.67 29.37
N GLY A 387 12.51 -11.55 28.05
CA GLY A 387 13.80 -11.54 27.35
C GLY A 387 14.67 -10.35 27.74
N ALA A 388 14.08 -9.17 27.91
CA ALA A 388 14.79 -7.98 28.38
C ALA A 388 15.26 -8.16 29.83
N TRP A 389 14.45 -8.79 30.68
CA TRP A 389 14.87 -9.17 32.03
C TRP A 389 16.03 -10.20 32.01
N GLY A 390 16.01 -11.17 31.10
CA GLY A 390 17.14 -12.09 30.90
C GLY A 390 18.43 -11.36 30.49
N PHE A 391 18.33 -10.36 29.61
CA PHE A 391 19.46 -9.49 29.28
C PHE A 391 19.91 -8.61 30.45
N TYR A 392 18.98 -8.13 31.29
CA TYR A 392 19.30 -7.38 32.50
C TYR A 392 20.21 -8.20 33.43
N GLN A 393 19.91 -9.48 33.64
CA GLN A 393 20.77 -10.37 34.42
C GLN A 393 22.14 -10.63 33.76
N ALA A 394 22.19 -10.73 32.43
CA ALA A 394 23.42 -11.01 31.70
C ALA A 394 24.37 -9.80 31.59
N LEU A 395 23.83 -8.57 31.68
CA LEU A 395 24.57 -7.32 31.51
C LEU A 395 24.96 -6.66 32.84
N ASP A 396 24.71 -7.31 33.97
CA ASP A 396 24.99 -6.79 35.32
C ASP A 396 26.49 -6.47 35.53
N THR A 397 27.38 -7.10 34.75
CA THR A 397 28.83 -6.88 34.78
C THR A 397 29.29 -5.57 34.13
N ILE A 398 28.43 -4.85 33.40
CA ILE A 398 28.78 -3.58 32.76
C ILE A 398 28.38 -2.44 33.69
N GLU A 399 29.35 -1.64 34.16
CA GLU A 399 29.11 -0.61 35.18
C GLU A 399 28.36 0.63 34.65
N SER A 400 28.57 1.04 33.39
CA SER A 400 27.95 2.26 32.85
C SER A 400 26.72 1.99 31.99
N LEU A 401 25.61 2.69 32.29
CA LEU A 401 24.38 2.65 31.50
C LEU A 401 24.58 3.05 30.03
N SER A 402 25.58 3.89 29.75
CA SER A 402 25.75 4.54 28.47
C SER A 402 26.35 3.68 27.37
N VAL A 403 27.24 2.77 27.72
CA VAL A 403 27.90 1.86 26.76
C VAL A 403 26.88 0.92 26.13
N ILE A 404 25.97 0.38 26.95
CA ILE A 404 24.86 -0.46 26.51
C ILE A 404 23.95 0.32 25.53
N GLY A 405 23.69 1.60 25.84
CA GLY A 405 22.93 2.50 24.98
C GLY A 405 23.51 2.66 23.57
N LEU A 406 24.81 2.95 23.48
CA LEU A 406 25.51 3.12 22.20
C LEU A 406 25.57 1.82 21.39
N LEU A 407 25.81 0.67 22.04
CA LEU A 407 25.79 -0.64 21.37
C LEU A 407 24.41 -0.95 20.78
N ALA A 408 23.33 -0.66 21.49
CA ALA A 408 21.97 -0.83 20.96
C ALA A 408 21.68 0.11 19.78
N PHE A 409 22.18 1.36 19.83
CA PHE A 409 22.08 2.29 18.70
C PHE A 409 22.86 1.78 17.48
N ALA A 410 24.04 1.18 17.66
CA ALA A 410 24.82 0.57 16.58
C ALA A 410 24.13 -0.63 15.94
N ALA A 411 23.39 -1.43 16.72
CA ALA A 411 22.60 -2.55 16.20
C ALA A 411 21.51 -2.08 15.23
N ILE A 412 20.84 -0.97 15.57
CA ILE A 412 19.71 -0.43 14.83
C ILE A 412 20.16 0.49 13.69
N ALA A 413 21.27 1.19 13.84
CA ALA A 413 21.88 1.98 12.78
C ALA A 413 22.27 1.12 11.55
N GLN A 414 22.37 -0.21 11.69
CA GLN A 414 22.56 -1.13 10.57
C GLN A 414 21.47 -1.00 9.50
N PHE A 415 20.29 -0.49 9.84
CA PHE A 415 19.21 -0.27 8.87
C PHE A 415 19.40 1.01 8.04
N ALA A 416 20.25 1.95 8.48
CA ALA A 416 20.40 3.25 7.85
C ALA A 416 20.90 3.20 6.39
N PRO A 417 21.90 2.36 6.01
CA PRO A 417 22.31 2.26 4.61
C PRO A 417 21.17 1.83 3.68
N ALA A 418 20.39 0.84 4.11
CA ALA A 418 19.25 0.34 3.35
C ALA A 418 18.10 1.36 3.28
N LEU A 419 17.84 2.09 4.37
CA LEU A 419 16.81 3.13 4.44
C LEU A 419 17.16 4.33 3.53
N ILE A 420 18.38 4.86 3.67
CA ILE A 420 18.87 6.02 2.89
C ILE A 420 19.00 5.64 1.41
N GLY A 421 19.61 4.49 1.12
CA GLY A 421 19.70 3.94 -0.23
C GLY A 421 18.32 3.72 -0.85
N GLY A 422 17.35 3.28 -0.06
CA GLY A 422 15.97 3.13 -0.51
C GLY A 422 15.32 4.42 -0.99
N LEU A 423 15.65 5.55 -0.37
CA LEU A 423 15.04 6.85 -0.66
C LEU A 423 15.70 7.61 -1.82
N TYR A 424 17.00 7.43 -2.01
CA TYR A 424 17.79 8.22 -2.97
C TYR A 424 18.48 7.40 -4.06
N TRP A 425 18.66 6.09 -3.88
CA TRP A 425 19.41 5.25 -4.82
C TRP A 425 18.50 4.25 -5.55
N ARG A 426 18.33 4.46 -6.86
CA ARG A 426 17.43 3.63 -7.67
C ARG A 426 17.95 2.21 -7.90
N GLN A 427 19.27 2.03 -7.98
CA GLN A 427 19.90 0.75 -8.30
C GLN A 427 20.11 -0.16 -7.08
N GLY A 428 19.93 0.35 -5.86
CA GLY A 428 20.01 -0.44 -4.64
C GLY A 428 19.03 -1.62 -4.67
N ASN A 429 19.48 -2.81 -4.30
CA ASN A 429 18.68 -4.03 -4.38
C ASN A 429 18.71 -4.86 -3.10
N LYS A 430 17.76 -5.80 -2.97
CA LYS A 430 17.58 -6.57 -1.73
C LYS A 430 18.77 -7.47 -1.39
N LYS A 431 19.49 -7.98 -2.39
CA LYS A 431 20.66 -8.86 -2.18
C LYS A 431 21.78 -8.09 -1.50
N GLY A 432 21.99 -6.84 -1.90
CA GLY A 432 22.90 -5.93 -1.21
C GLY A 432 22.49 -5.70 0.24
N VAL A 433 21.19 -5.49 0.51
CA VAL A 433 20.70 -5.30 1.87
C VAL A 433 20.97 -6.54 2.73
N TYR A 434 20.69 -7.75 2.23
CA TYR A 434 20.99 -8.99 2.95
C TYR A 434 22.47 -9.15 3.28
N ALA A 435 23.36 -8.92 2.30
CA ALA A 435 24.80 -9.04 2.50
C ALA A 435 25.33 -8.02 3.51
N GLY A 436 24.89 -6.77 3.39
CA GLY A 436 25.26 -5.70 4.32
C GLY A 436 24.78 -5.97 5.74
N LEU A 437 23.49 -6.29 5.93
CA LEU A 437 22.92 -6.58 7.24
C LEU A 437 23.56 -7.81 7.89
N ALA A 438 23.81 -8.88 7.14
CA ALA A 438 24.40 -10.10 7.68
C ALA A 438 25.80 -9.85 8.24
N ILE A 439 26.69 -9.23 7.45
CA ILE A 439 28.07 -8.99 7.88
C ILE A 439 28.14 -7.89 8.95
N GLY A 440 27.42 -6.79 8.77
CA GLY A 440 27.37 -5.72 9.77
C GLY A 440 26.88 -6.22 11.12
N PHE A 441 25.78 -6.98 11.14
CA PHE A 441 25.22 -7.51 12.38
C PHE A 441 26.12 -8.56 13.05
N VAL A 442 26.82 -9.40 12.28
CA VAL A 442 27.81 -10.36 12.84
C VAL A 442 28.96 -9.61 13.52
N VAL A 443 29.53 -8.58 12.88
CA VAL A 443 30.61 -7.79 13.48
C VAL A 443 30.13 -7.03 14.72
N TRP A 444 28.90 -6.52 14.70
CA TRP A 444 28.27 -5.92 15.88
C TRP A 444 28.11 -6.95 17.01
N LEU A 445 27.65 -8.16 16.71
CA LEU A 445 27.47 -9.22 17.70
C LEU A 445 28.80 -9.61 18.36
N ILE A 446 29.87 -9.71 17.56
CA ILE A 446 31.23 -9.93 18.07
C ILE A 446 31.65 -8.79 19.01
N THR A 447 31.35 -7.54 18.66
CA THR A 447 31.62 -6.37 19.51
C THR A 447 30.86 -6.44 20.83
N LEU A 448 29.58 -6.81 20.81
CA LEU A 448 28.77 -7.00 22.01
C LEU A 448 29.35 -8.11 22.92
N MET A 449 29.67 -9.27 22.35
CA MET A 449 30.24 -10.40 23.09
C MET A 449 31.63 -10.10 23.67
N SER A 450 32.41 -9.24 23.02
CA SER A 450 33.68 -8.77 23.55
C SER A 450 33.50 -7.88 24.79
N GLN A 451 32.49 -7.00 24.80
CA GLN A 451 32.20 -6.14 25.95
C GLN A 451 31.67 -6.92 27.16
N THR A 452 30.98 -8.03 26.94
CA THR A 452 30.48 -8.91 28.01
C THR A 452 31.51 -9.97 28.45
N GLN A 453 32.76 -9.91 27.96
CA GLN A 453 33.83 -10.88 28.26
C GLN A 453 33.45 -12.33 27.94
N MET A 454 32.52 -12.55 26.99
CA MET A 454 32.07 -13.90 26.60
C MET A 454 33.04 -14.61 25.63
N LEU A 455 33.98 -13.87 25.04
CA LEU A 455 34.98 -14.42 24.11
C LEU A 455 36.30 -14.68 24.84
N ALA A 456 36.79 -15.92 24.75
CA ALA A 456 38.09 -16.30 25.31
C ALA A 456 39.25 -15.90 24.39
N GLY A 457 40.39 -15.55 24.98
CA GLY A 457 41.65 -15.22 24.29
C GLY A 457 41.91 -13.71 24.13
N SER A 458 43.03 -13.36 23.49
CA SER A 458 43.42 -11.99 23.14
C SER A 458 43.30 -11.74 21.63
N ALA A 459 43.48 -10.50 21.18
CA ALA A 459 43.53 -10.14 19.76
C ALA A 459 44.63 -10.88 18.97
N GLU A 460 45.66 -11.40 19.66
CA GLU A 460 46.74 -12.18 19.04
C GLU A 460 46.35 -13.66 18.85
N THR A 461 45.46 -14.19 19.70
CA THR A 461 45.10 -15.62 19.71
C THR A 461 43.71 -15.88 19.13
N ASN A 462 42.84 -14.87 19.06
CA ASN A 462 41.46 -15.00 18.61
C ASN A 462 41.18 -14.05 17.43
N PHE A 463 40.98 -14.64 16.25
CA PHE A 463 40.69 -13.90 15.02
C PHE A 463 39.47 -12.97 15.14
N LEU A 464 38.44 -13.37 15.89
CA LEU A 464 37.24 -12.54 16.07
C LEU A 464 37.56 -11.25 16.85
N LEU A 465 38.42 -11.36 17.87
CA LEU A 465 38.90 -10.21 18.63
C LEU A 465 39.86 -9.35 17.80
N TRP A 466 40.68 -9.96 16.95
CA TRP A 466 41.56 -9.23 16.03
C TRP A 466 40.78 -8.30 15.10
N VAL A 467 39.66 -8.77 14.52
CA VAL A 467 38.83 -7.97 13.59
C VAL A 467 38.28 -6.69 14.24
N ILE A 468 37.92 -6.75 15.53
CA ILE A 468 37.36 -5.61 16.28
C ILE A 468 38.42 -4.83 17.07
N THR A 469 39.71 -5.19 16.97
CA THR A 469 40.78 -4.45 17.61
C THR A 469 41.25 -3.34 16.68
N PRO A 470 41.33 -2.08 17.13
CA PRO A 470 41.80 -0.98 16.30
C PRO A 470 43.26 -1.24 15.86
N PRO A 471 43.60 -1.03 14.58
CA PRO A 471 44.96 -1.19 14.09
C PRO A 471 45.96 -0.25 14.80
N ASN A 472 47.22 -0.67 14.94
CA ASN A 472 48.26 0.11 15.62
C ASN A 472 48.47 1.53 15.07
N TRP A 473 48.23 1.76 13.77
CA TRP A 473 48.35 3.10 13.17
C TRP A 473 47.22 4.05 13.61
N LEU A 474 46.10 3.52 14.09
CA LEU A 474 44.97 4.25 14.67
C LEU A 474 45.13 4.52 16.17
N ALA A 475 46.19 4.00 16.81
CA ALA A 475 46.42 4.18 18.25
C ALA A 475 46.59 5.67 18.65
N SER A 476 47.10 6.50 17.73
CA SER A 476 47.23 7.95 17.92
C SER A 476 45.90 8.71 18.03
N LEU A 477 44.78 8.08 17.62
CA LEU A 477 43.45 8.67 17.60
C LEU A 477 42.61 8.33 18.85
N GLU A 478 43.18 7.58 19.81
CA GLU A 478 42.54 7.21 21.08
C GLU A 478 41.14 6.59 20.94
N VAL A 479 40.88 5.87 19.84
CA VAL A 479 39.58 5.24 19.58
C VAL A 479 39.43 3.98 20.45
N LYS A 480 38.39 3.92 21.28
CA LYS A 480 38.08 2.74 22.10
C LYS A 480 37.73 1.53 21.22
N THR A 481 38.05 0.32 21.69
CA THR A 481 37.75 -0.94 20.99
C THR A 481 36.26 -1.08 20.65
N SER A 482 35.36 -0.67 21.55
CA SER A 482 33.91 -0.66 21.31
C SER A 482 33.52 0.26 20.15
N ASP A 483 34.11 1.45 20.07
CA ASP A 483 33.81 2.44 19.03
C ASP A 483 34.30 1.95 17.66
N TRP A 484 35.51 1.37 17.62
CA TRP A 484 36.04 0.74 16.42
C TRP A 484 35.18 -0.43 15.92
N GLY A 485 34.73 -1.31 16.82
CA GLY A 485 33.81 -2.40 16.49
C GLY A 485 32.48 -1.90 15.88
N MET A 486 31.91 -0.83 16.44
CA MET A 486 30.71 -0.20 15.89
C MET A 486 30.96 0.47 14.52
N MET A 487 32.08 1.18 14.36
CA MET A 487 32.48 1.81 13.08
C MET A 487 32.68 0.78 11.97
N THR A 488 33.43 -0.29 12.25
CA THR A 488 33.72 -1.36 11.30
C THR A 488 32.46 -2.13 10.89
N SER A 489 31.57 -2.42 11.85
CA SER A 489 30.27 -3.04 11.60
C SER A 489 29.42 -2.22 10.60
N LEU A 490 29.23 -0.93 10.85
CA LEU A 490 28.45 -0.04 9.96
C LEU A 490 29.15 0.22 8.62
N GLY A 491 30.47 0.34 8.63
CA GLY A 491 31.29 0.52 7.43
C GLY A 491 31.18 -0.68 6.48
N LEU A 492 31.35 -1.89 7.01
CA LEU A 492 31.23 -3.14 6.24
C LEU A 492 29.81 -3.35 5.72
N ASN A 493 28.79 -3.07 6.52
CA ASN A 493 27.40 -3.11 6.07
C ASN A 493 27.17 -2.18 4.86
N SER A 494 27.56 -0.92 5.00
CA SER A 494 27.40 0.09 3.94
C SER A 494 28.17 -0.30 2.67
N MET A 495 29.42 -0.75 2.82
CA MET A 495 30.27 -1.19 1.72
C MET A 495 29.67 -2.38 0.97
N LEU A 496 29.22 -3.41 1.68
CA LEU A 496 28.63 -4.60 1.06
C LEU A 496 27.26 -4.32 0.45
N PHE A 497 26.44 -3.48 1.09
CA PHE A 497 25.19 -3.00 0.51
C PHE A 497 25.43 -2.36 -0.85
N ILE A 498 26.44 -1.48 -0.95
CA ILE A 498 26.80 -0.80 -2.20
C ILE A 498 27.38 -1.79 -3.22
N LEU A 499 28.44 -2.52 -2.87
CA LEU A 499 29.15 -3.41 -3.80
C LEU A 499 28.25 -4.51 -4.35
N VAL A 500 27.51 -5.21 -3.49
CA VAL A 500 26.62 -6.28 -3.93
C VAL A 500 25.45 -5.72 -4.73
N SER A 501 24.93 -4.53 -4.39
CA SER A 501 23.88 -3.90 -5.19
C SER A 501 24.34 -3.48 -6.58
N LEU A 502 25.61 -3.06 -6.73
CA LEU A 502 26.20 -2.72 -8.03
C LEU A 502 26.46 -3.96 -8.89
N VAL A 503 26.92 -5.06 -8.27
CA VAL A 503 27.26 -6.30 -8.98
C VAL A 503 26.00 -7.10 -9.37
N THR A 504 24.96 -7.06 -8.56
CA THR A 504 23.75 -7.87 -8.77
C THR A 504 22.63 -7.08 -9.46
N ARG A 505 21.85 -7.75 -10.33
CA ARG A 505 20.72 -7.11 -11.02
C ARG A 505 19.47 -7.09 -10.13
N ALA A 506 18.85 -5.92 -9.98
CA ALA A 506 17.56 -5.75 -9.31
C ALA A 506 16.42 -6.43 -10.08
N SER A 507 15.52 -7.11 -9.36
CA SER A 507 14.34 -7.77 -9.96
C SER A 507 13.35 -6.73 -10.51
N LEU A 508 12.45 -7.16 -11.40
CA LEU A 508 11.41 -6.28 -11.97
C LEU A 508 10.51 -5.68 -10.87
N SER A 509 10.13 -6.48 -9.87
CA SER A 509 9.38 -6.01 -8.69
C SER A 509 10.14 -4.95 -7.88
N GLU A 510 11.47 -5.06 -7.74
CA GLU A 510 12.30 -4.07 -7.05
C GLU A 510 12.42 -2.76 -7.85
N ARG A 511 12.47 -2.84 -9.18
CA ARG A 511 12.54 -1.67 -10.07
C ARG A 511 11.23 -0.88 -10.09
N LEU A 512 10.09 -1.56 -10.11
CA LEU A 512 8.77 -0.93 -10.05
C LEU A 512 8.59 -0.20 -8.70
N GLN A 513 8.95 -0.84 -7.59
CA GLN A 513 8.89 -0.20 -6.26
C GLN A 513 9.94 0.93 -6.10
N ALA A 514 11.06 0.87 -6.82
CA ALA A 514 12.02 1.98 -6.84
C ALA A 514 11.44 3.26 -7.43
N ALA A 515 10.62 3.13 -8.47
CA ALA A 515 10.01 4.27 -9.14
C ALA A 515 9.01 4.98 -8.23
N SER A 516 8.21 4.24 -7.44
CA SER A 516 7.22 4.83 -6.51
C SER A 516 7.87 5.60 -5.35
N PHE A 517 9.02 5.16 -4.84
CA PHE A 517 9.77 5.83 -3.76
C PHE A 517 10.58 7.04 -4.24
N ILE A 518 11.12 6.99 -5.47
CA ILE A 518 12.03 8.02 -5.98
C ILE A 518 11.29 9.14 -6.74
N GLY A 519 10.03 8.92 -7.14
CA GLY A 519 9.13 9.98 -7.62
C GLY A 519 9.06 10.11 -9.15
N ALA A 520 9.23 9.02 -9.90
CA ALA A 520 8.88 9.00 -11.31
C ALA A 520 7.39 8.63 -11.46
N PRO A 521 6.59 9.35 -12.27
CA PRO A 521 5.24 8.91 -12.59
C PRO A 521 5.34 7.54 -13.28
N LEU A 522 4.85 6.51 -12.59
CA LEU A 522 4.60 5.23 -13.22
C LEU A 522 3.42 5.43 -14.17
N PRO A 523 3.45 4.91 -15.41
CA PRO A 523 2.23 4.77 -16.19
C PRO A 523 1.23 3.96 -15.35
N GLU A 524 0.03 4.50 -15.11
CA GLU A 524 -0.97 3.94 -14.19
C GLU A 524 -1.46 2.51 -14.54
N ASN A 525 -0.99 1.94 -15.65
CA ASN A 525 -1.56 0.75 -16.28
C ASN A 525 -0.76 -0.56 -16.12
N GLU A 526 0.41 -0.59 -15.47
CA GLU A 526 1.27 -1.80 -15.51
C GLU A 526 1.11 -2.81 -14.35
N ASP A 527 0.43 -2.48 -13.24
CA ASP A 527 0.15 -3.47 -12.16
C ASP A 527 -1.06 -4.40 -12.46
N VAL A 528 -1.65 -4.28 -13.66
CA VAL A 528 -2.90 -4.97 -14.06
C VAL A 528 -2.71 -6.48 -14.26
N SER A 529 -1.49 -6.97 -14.52
CA SER A 529 -1.28 -8.38 -14.86
C SER A 529 -1.36 -9.35 -13.66
N VAL A 530 -1.24 -8.87 -12.41
CA VAL A 530 -1.22 -9.75 -11.22
C VAL A 530 -2.62 -10.03 -10.67
N TYR A 531 -3.62 -9.20 -11.01
CA TYR A 531 -4.97 -9.26 -10.43
C TYR A 531 -6.05 -9.73 -11.42
N GLN A 532 -5.70 -10.44 -12.51
CA GLN A 532 -6.67 -11.03 -13.45
C GLN A 532 -7.55 -12.16 -12.87
N THR A 533 -7.62 -12.29 -11.54
CA THR A 533 -8.54 -13.22 -10.89
C THR A 533 -9.96 -12.61 -10.96
N ARG A 534 -10.93 -13.37 -11.49
CA ARG A 534 -12.36 -12.99 -11.49
C ARG A 534 -12.87 -12.98 -10.05
N VAL A 535 -12.74 -11.84 -9.36
CA VAL A 535 -13.17 -11.66 -7.97
C VAL A 535 -14.28 -10.63 -7.96
N THR A 536 -15.36 -10.93 -7.22
CA THR A 536 -16.50 -10.04 -7.10
C THR A 536 -16.31 -9.03 -5.95
N VAL A 537 -17.00 -7.90 -6.05
CA VAL A 537 -17.07 -6.89 -4.97
C VAL A 537 -17.49 -7.54 -3.65
N GLY A 538 -18.49 -8.43 -3.68
CA GLY A 538 -19.01 -9.13 -2.50
C GLY A 538 -18.02 -10.09 -1.88
N GLU A 539 -17.17 -10.76 -2.67
CA GLU A 539 -16.07 -11.58 -2.17
C GLU A 539 -15.00 -10.73 -1.49
N LEU A 540 -14.63 -9.58 -2.06
CA LEU A 540 -13.69 -8.65 -1.44
C LEU A 540 -14.26 -8.03 -0.16
N GLU A 541 -15.52 -7.63 -0.18
CA GLU A 541 -16.18 -7.07 1.00
C GLU A 541 -16.33 -8.13 2.09
N MET A 542 -16.63 -9.39 1.74
CA MET A 542 -16.63 -10.51 2.68
C MET A 542 -15.24 -10.76 3.25
N LEU A 543 -14.21 -10.76 2.41
CA LEU A 543 -12.82 -10.93 2.82
C LEU A 543 -12.41 -9.82 3.80
N ALA A 544 -12.62 -8.56 3.44
CA ALA A 544 -12.37 -7.41 4.30
C ALA A 544 -13.19 -7.49 5.60
N SER A 545 -14.47 -7.86 5.52
CA SER A 545 -15.35 -8.01 6.67
C SER A 545 -14.91 -9.09 7.64
N ARG A 546 -14.31 -10.19 7.15
CA ARG A 546 -13.78 -11.29 7.98
C ARG A 546 -12.60 -10.85 8.84
N PHE A 547 -11.78 -9.93 8.34
CA PHE A 547 -10.55 -9.50 9.01
C PHE A 547 -10.66 -8.17 9.75
N VAL A 548 -11.35 -7.21 9.16
CA VAL A 548 -11.47 -5.82 9.62
C VAL A 548 -12.82 -5.58 10.34
N GLY A 549 -13.79 -6.48 10.16
CA GLY A 549 -15.13 -6.42 10.73
C GLY A 549 -16.17 -5.79 9.79
N ARG A 550 -17.41 -6.34 9.79
CA ARG A 550 -18.50 -5.95 8.86
C ARG A 550 -18.74 -4.45 8.75
N ARG A 551 -18.98 -3.75 9.87
CA ARG A 551 -19.29 -2.30 9.85
C ARG A 551 -18.18 -1.45 9.21
N ARG A 552 -16.93 -1.86 9.41
CA ARG A 552 -15.76 -1.11 8.97
C ARG A 552 -15.45 -1.36 7.50
N ALA A 553 -15.55 -2.62 7.07
CA ALA A 553 -15.48 -2.99 5.67
C ALA A 553 -16.58 -2.29 4.86
N GLN A 554 -17.83 -2.32 5.32
CA GLN A 554 -18.94 -1.59 4.69
C GLN A 554 -18.66 -0.09 4.56
N LYS A 555 -18.20 0.56 5.64
CA LYS A 555 -17.87 1.98 5.61
C LYS A 555 -16.72 2.30 4.63
N ALA A 556 -15.70 1.46 4.59
CA ALA A 556 -14.57 1.65 3.68
C ALA A 556 -14.96 1.47 2.21
N PHE A 557 -15.85 0.52 1.91
CA PHE A 557 -16.38 0.28 0.56
C PHE A 557 -17.38 1.39 0.17
N GLN A 558 -18.22 1.86 1.09
CA GLN A 558 -19.09 3.04 0.87
C GLN A 558 -18.27 4.31 0.61
N GLN A 559 -17.19 4.54 1.35
CA GLN A 559 -16.30 5.68 1.09
C GLN A 559 -15.63 5.60 -0.28
N PHE A 560 -15.23 4.41 -0.70
CA PHE A 560 -14.68 4.19 -2.04
C PHE A 560 -15.73 4.47 -3.13
N SER A 561 -16.95 3.95 -2.94
CA SER A 561 -18.10 4.20 -3.81
C SER A 561 -18.40 5.70 -3.94
N GLN A 562 -18.43 6.44 -2.83
CA GLN A 562 -18.63 7.90 -2.83
C GLN A 562 -17.50 8.68 -3.52
N GLN A 563 -16.26 8.23 -3.42
CA GLN A 563 -15.11 8.88 -4.05
C GLN A 563 -15.04 8.66 -5.57
N GLN A 564 -15.49 7.49 -6.02
CA GLN A 564 -15.51 7.11 -7.44
C GLN A 564 -16.81 7.50 -8.14
N GLY A 565 -17.88 7.80 -7.38
CA GLY A 565 -19.20 8.05 -7.93
C GLY A 565 -19.89 6.80 -8.49
N GLU A 566 -19.36 5.60 -8.20
CA GLU A 566 -19.90 4.32 -8.67
C GLU A 566 -20.57 3.55 -7.53
N GLU A 567 -21.77 3.02 -7.75
CA GLU A 567 -22.45 2.13 -6.81
C GLU A 567 -21.86 0.72 -6.91
N LEU A 568 -21.31 0.20 -5.79
CA LEU A 568 -20.66 -1.10 -5.74
C LEU A 568 -21.68 -2.23 -5.57
N LEU A 569 -21.99 -2.95 -6.65
CA LEU A 569 -22.89 -4.11 -6.59
C LEU A 569 -22.14 -5.38 -6.15
N PRO A 570 -22.66 -6.19 -5.22
CA PRO A 570 -21.93 -7.36 -4.68
C PRO A 570 -21.49 -8.40 -5.73
N GLN A 571 -22.22 -8.53 -6.84
CA GLN A 571 -21.93 -9.48 -7.92
C GLN A 571 -21.05 -8.89 -9.04
N GLN A 572 -20.78 -7.58 -9.00
CA GLN A 572 -19.91 -6.89 -9.95
C GLN A 572 -18.48 -7.40 -9.81
N GLN A 573 -17.74 -7.49 -10.91
CA GLN A 573 -16.31 -7.77 -10.85
C GLN A 573 -15.58 -6.58 -10.24
N ALA A 574 -14.73 -6.86 -9.26
CA ALA A 574 -13.94 -5.83 -8.61
C ALA A 574 -12.90 -5.27 -9.59
N ASN A 575 -12.97 -3.96 -9.83
CA ASN A 575 -11.94 -3.28 -10.61
C ASN A 575 -10.60 -3.29 -9.85
N SER A 576 -9.49 -3.06 -10.57
CA SER A 576 -8.14 -3.10 -9.98
C SER A 576 -7.93 -2.07 -8.86
N GLN A 577 -8.71 -0.98 -8.88
CA GLN A 577 -8.67 0.07 -7.88
C GLN A 577 -9.35 -0.36 -6.58
N LEU A 578 -10.45 -1.10 -6.64
CA LEU A 578 -11.15 -1.67 -5.50
C LEU A 578 -10.35 -2.82 -4.87
N ILE A 579 -9.68 -3.64 -5.67
CA ILE A 579 -8.76 -4.66 -5.17
C ILE A 579 -7.61 -3.99 -4.39
N ARG A 580 -7.00 -2.93 -4.94
CA ARG A 580 -5.99 -2.11 -4.24
C ARG A 580 -6.56 -1.43 -3.00
N HIS A 581 -7.79 -0.94 -3.06
CA HIS A 581 -8.47 -0.37 -1.88
C HIS A 581 -8.67 -1.42 -0.79
N THR A 582 -9.07 -2.64 -1.17
CA THR A 582 -9.23 -3.76 -0.26
C THR A 582 -7.89 -4.17 0.35
N GLU A 583 -6.81 -4.20 -0.44
CA GLU A 583 -5.45 -4.41 0.04
C GLU A 583 -5.04 -3.33 1.07
N ARG A 584 -5.38 -2.06 0.83
CA ARG A 584 -5.15 -0.95 1.77
C ARG A 584 -5.95 -1.11 3.06
N VAL A 585 -7.22 -1.51 2.96
CA VAL A 585 -8.08 -1.79 4.12
C VAL A 585 -7.52 -2.94 4.95
N LEU A 586 -7.01 -4.00 4.31
CA LEU A 586 -6.36 -5.13 4.98
C LEU A 586 -4.98 -4.76 5.55
N ALA A 587 -4.21 -3.93 4.86
CA ALA A 587 -2.91 -3.43 5.32
C ALA A 587 -3.04 -2.67 6.65
N GLY A 588 -4.20 -2.08 6.91
CA GLY A 588 -4.52 -1.45 8.19
C GLY A 588 -4.30 -2.35 9.40
N VAL A 589 -4.62 -3.64 9.25
CA VAL A 589 -4.55 -4.64 10.33
C VAL A 589 -3.25 -5.45 10.29
N PHE A 590 -2.75 -5.76 9.08
CA PHE A 590 -1.67 -6.72 8.88
C PHE A 590 -0.32 -6.12 8.46
N GLY A 591 -0.26 -4.84 8.08
CA GLY A 591 0.86 -4.26 7.34
C GLY A 591 0.77 -4.53 5.83
N ALA A 592 1.44 -3.69 5.03
CA ALA A 592 1.34 -3.71 3.57
C ALA A 592 1.93 -4.99 2.93
N SER A 593 3.00 -5.51 3.55
CA SER A 593 3.65 -6.74 3.14
C SER A 593 2.70 -7.96 3.31
N SER A 594 2.07 -8.10 4.48
CA SER A 594 1.24 -9.26 4.83
C SER A 594 -0.18 -9.20 4.24
N SER A 595 -0.75 -8.01 4.03
CA SER A 595 -2.08 -7.86 3.41
C SER A 595 -2.15 -8.46 2.02
N ARG A 596 -1.09 -8.30 1.21
CA ARG A 596 -0.99 -8.87 -0.13
C ARG A 596 -0.95 -10.40 -0.11
N LEU A 597 -0.28 -11.00 0.87
CA LEU A 597 -0.26 -12.47 1.01
C LEU A 597 -1.66 -13.00 1.32
N VAL A 598 -2.36 -12.35 2.27
CA VAL A 598 -3.74 -12.70 2.63
C VAL A 598 -4.66 -12.55 1.42
N LEU A 599 -4.56 -11.44 0.69
CA LEU A 599 -5.33 -11.20 -0.52
C LEU A 599 -5.00 -12.24 -1.61
N THR A 600 -3.75 -12.42 -2.00
CA THR A 600 -3.37 -13.39 -3.04
C THR A 600 -3.69 -14.84 -2.69
N SER A 601 -3.51 -15.26 -1.43
CA SER A 601 -3.92 -16.60 -0.98
C SER A 601 -5.44 -16.79 -0.97
N ALA A 602 -6.20 -15.75 -0.62
CA ALA A 602 -7.66 -15.79 -0.70
C ALA A 602 -8.16 -15.83 -2.14
N LEU A 603 -7.50 -15.11 -3.06
CA LEU A 603 -7.88 -15.06 -4.47
C LEU A 603 -7.41 -16.31 -5.26
N GLN A 604 -6.34 -16.98 -4.84
CA GLN A 604 -5.84 -18.21 -5.49
C GLN A 604 -6.49 -19.50 -4.95
N GLY A 605 -7.21 -19.44 -3.82
CA GLY A 605 -7.89 -20.58 -3.21
C GLY A 605 -9.16 -20.98 -3.97
N ARG A 606 -9.16 -22.19 -4.55
CA ARG A 606 -10.34 -22.86 -5.13
C ARG A 606 -11.54 -22.83 -4.16
N ASN A 607 -12.69 -22.37 -4.67
CA ASN A 607 -14.05 -22.54 -4.16
C ASN A 607 -14.26 -22.37 -2.64
N MET A 608 -14.75 -21.19 -2.24
CA MET A 608 -15.52 -21.03 -1.01
C MET A 608 -16.89 -21.72 -1.15
N GLN A 609 -16.98 -23.02 -0.87
CA GLN A 609 -18.25 -23.75 -0.81
C GLN A 609 -18.94 -23.54 0.55
N LEU A 610 -20.26 -23.35 0.47
CA LEU A 610 -21.21 -23.11 1.56
C LEU A 610 -21.47 -24.39 2.38
N GLU A 611 -21.54 -24.23 3.70
CA GLU A 611 -22.29 -25.02 4.72
C GLU A 611 -22.29 -26.56 4.66
N GLU A 612 -21.75 -27.25 5.69
CA GLU A 612 -22.16 -28.63 6.01
C GLU A 612 -21.96 -29.04 7.50
N VAL A 613 -23.09 -29.12 8.22
CA VAL A 613 -23.59 -30.21 9.11
C VAL A 613 -22.59 -30.85 10.10
N ALA A 614 -22.61 -30.58 11.41
CA ALA A 614 -23.53 -31.14 12.42
C ALA A 614 -23.59 -32.68 12.54
N THR A 615 -22.47 -33.39 12.73
CA THR A 615 -22.47 -34.77 13.29
C THR A 615 -21.11 -35.14 13.90
N ILE A 616 -21.02 -35.20 15.23
CA ILE A 616 -19.80 -35.55 15.98
C ILE A 616 -19.98 -36.76 16.92
N VAL A 617 -21.16 -37.37 17.10
CA VAL A 617 -21.46 -37.88 18.48
C VAL A 617 -21.36 -39.40 18.76
N ASP A 618 -21.17 -40.32 17.81
CA ASP A 618 -21.53 -41.74 18.11
C ASP A 618 -20.42 -42.76 18.47
N GLU A 619 -19.11 -42.47 18.44
CA GLU A 619 -18.10 -43.56 18.53
C GLU A 619 -17.17 -43.50 19.75
N ALA A 620 -17.59 -44.08 20.88
CA ALA A 620 -16.69 -44.26 22.04
C ALA A 620 -16.82 -45.57 22.84
N SER A 621 -17.71 -46.52 22.54
CA SER A 621 -18.06 -47.59 23.50
C SER A 621 -17.74 -49.06 23.16
N GLU A 622 -17.11 -49.43 22.04
CA GLU A 622 -16.99 -50.86 21.64
C GLU A 622 -15.62 -51.55 21.88
N LEU A 623 -14.63 -50.91 22.52
CA LEU A 623 -13.23 -51.30 22.31
C LEU A 623 -12.66 -52.49 23.12
N TYR A 624 -13.35 -53.09 24.08
CA TYR A 624 -12.70 -54.06 24.99
C TYR A 624 -12.96 -55.54 24.69
N ASP A 625 -14.16 -55.95 24.26
CA ASP A 625 -14.45 -57.36 23.95
C ASP A 625 -14.00 -57.79 22.54
N PHE A 626 -13.74 -56.81 21.67
CA PHE A 626 -13.23 -57.01 20.31
C PHE A 626 -11.83 -57.65 20.29
N SER A 627 -10.95 -57.35 21.25
CA SER A 627 -9.50 -57.64 21.14
C SER A 627 -9.12 -59.14 21.10
N ARG A 628 -9.85 -60.03 21.77
CA ARG A 628 -9.52 -61.48 21.79
C ARG A 628 -10.04 -62.24 20.57
N GLY A 629 -11.24 -61.93 20.10
CA GLY A 629 -11.78 -62.48 18.85
C GLY A 629 -11.04 -61.93 17.63
N LEU A 630 -10.63 -60.65 17.68
CA LEU A 630 -9.79 -60.03 16.68
C LEU A 630 -8.48 -60.76 16.47
N LEU A 631 -7.75 -61.15 17.51
CA LEU A 631 -6.37 -61.62 17.32
C LEU A 631 -6.30 -62.96 16.57
N GLN A 632 -7.24 -63.88 16.83
CA GLN A 632 -7.29 -65.17 16.13
C GLN A 632 -7.91 -65.02 14.74
N GLY A 633 -8.97 -64.22 14.59
CA GLY A 633 -9.54 -63.87 13.28
C GLY A 633 -8.60 -63.03 12.41
N ALA A 634 -7.79 -62.17 13.00
CA ALA A 634 -6.83 -61.32 12.29
C ALA A 634 -5.71 -62.16 11.68
N ILE A 635 -5.16 -63.16 12.39
CA ILE A 635 -4.11 -64.02 11.83
C ILE A 635 -4.65 -64.86 10.65
N GLU A 636 -5.89 -65.33 10.73
CA GLU A 636 -6.54 -66.09 9.65
C GLU A 636 -6.88 -65.22 8.42
N HIS A 637 -7.29 -63.95 8.62
CA HIS A 637 -7.66 -63.04 7.54
C HIS A 637 -6.55 -62.11 7.03
N ILE A 638 -5.34 -62.19 7.59
CA ILE A 638 -4.19 -61.46 7.02
C ILE A 638 -3.86 -62.03 5.63
N SER A 639 -3.73 -61.13 4.66
CA SER A 639 -3.43 -61.44 3.25
C SER A 639 -2.03 -62.03 3.00
N GLN A 640 -1.21 -62.11 4.06
CA GLN A 640 0.12 -62.72 4.07
C GLN A 640 0.06 -64.13 4.65
N GLY A 641 0.83 -65.06 4.11
CA GLY A 641 1.05 -66.36 4.72
C GLY A 641 1.89 -66.19 5.98
N ILE A 642 1.46 -66.73 7.12
CA ILE A 642 2.19 -66.69 8.39
C ILE A 642 2.52 -68.11 8.81
N ALA A 643 3.76 -68.34 9.24
CA ALA A 643 4.22 -69.57 9.86
C ALA A 643 5.06 -69.26 11.09
N VAL A 644 4.77 -69.93 12.20
CA VAL A 644 5.40 -69.71 13.51
C VAL A 644 6.07 -71.00 13.95
N VAL A 645 7.33 -70.88 14.38
CA VAL A 645 8.12 -71.99 14.94
C VAL A 645 8.52 -71.70 16.37
N ASP A 646 8.59 -72.73 17.20
CA ASP A 646 9.05 -72.64 18.57
C ASP A 646 10.59 -72.60 18.69
N LYS A 647 11.07 -72.48 19.93
CA LYS A 647 12.51 -72.50 20.27
C LYS A 647 13.23 -73.83 19.93
N GLN A 648 12.50 -74.91 19.64
CA GLN A 648 13.05 -76.20 19.17
C GLN A 648 13.03 -76.30 17.63
N MET A 649 12.73 -75.20 16.92
CA MET A 649 12.57 -75.15 15.47
C MET A 649 11.47 -76.09 14.94
N LYS A 650 10.42 -76.27 15.74
CA LYS A 650 9.23 -77.03 15.34
C LYS A 650 8.08 -76.07 15.03
N LEU A 651 7.30 -76.39 14.00
CA LEU A 651 6.15 -75.60 13.59
C LEU A 651 5.04 -75.66 14.65
N VAL A 652 4.52 -74.51 15.07
CA VAL A 652 3.47 -74.39 16.10
C VAL A 652 2.20 -73.71 15.64
N ALA A 653 2.27 -72.79 14.68
CA ALA A 653 1.09 -72.15 14.11
C ALA A 653 1.32 -71.75 12.66
N TRP A 654 0.25 -71.72 11.89
CA TRP A 654 0.24 -71.18 10.53
C TRP A 654 -1.17 -70.71 10.19
N ASN A 655 -1.30 -69.82 9.21
CA ASN A 655 -2.61 -69.43 8.69
C ASN A 655 -2.90 -70.10 7.34
N GLN A 656 -4.15 -70.01 6.89
CA GLN A 656 -4.60 -70.62 5.64
C GLN A 656 -3.82 -70.08 4.43
N ARG A 657 -3.52 -68.78 4.42
CA ARG A 657 -2.78 -68.14 3.33
C ARG A 657 -1.38 -68.71 3.13
N TYR A 658 -0.73 -69.21 4.19
CA TYR A 658 0.57 -69.88 4.08
C TYR A 658 0.47 -71.19 3.28
N LEU A 659 -0.61 -71.95 3.45
CA LEU A 659 -0.86 -73.20 2.71
C LEU A 659 -1.28 -72.95 1.26
N GLU A 660 -1.88 -71.80 0.97
CA GLU A 660 -2.20 -71.40 -0.41
C GLU A 660 -0.96 -70.97 -1.20
N LEU A 661 0.01 -70.32 -0.53
CA LEU A 661 1.23 -69.84 -1.17
C LEU A 661 2.27 -70.94 -1.43
N PHE A 662 2.14 -72.10 -0.77
CA PHE A 662 3.08 -73.23 -0.88
C PHE A 662 2.34 -74.56 -0.90
N THR A 663 2.60 -75.40 -1.91
CA THR A 663 1.97 -76.72 -2.01
C THR A 663 2.75 -77.78 -1.24
N PHE A 664 2.16 -78.27 -0.16
CA PHE A 664 2.75 -79.30 0.70
C PHE A 664 1.99 -80.64 0.57
N PRO A 665 2.67 -81.80 0.63
CA PRO A 665 1.99 -83.09 0.70
C PRO A 665 1.20 -83.25 2.01
N PRO A 666 0.08 -84.00 1.98
CA PRO A 666 -0.78 -84.17 3.16
C PRO A 666 0.00 -84.80 4.33
N GLY A 667 -0.11 -84.18 5.51
CA GLY A 667 0.59 -84.58 6.73
C GLY A 667 1.99 -83.98 6.93
N LEU A 668 2.53 -83.20 5.98
CA LEU A 668 3.82 -82.53 6.15
C LEU A 668 3.71 -81.31 7.10
N ILE A 669 2.66 -80.49 6.93
CA ILE A 669 2.37 -79.35 7.80
C ILE A 669 1.52 -79.81 8.98
N GLN A 670 2.16 -79.99 10.14
CA GLN A 670 1.50 -80.36 11.38
C GLN A 670 2.28 -79.79 12.57
N VAL A 671 1.58 -79.58 13.68
CA VAL A 671 2.18 -79.08 14.92
C VAL A 671 3.28 -80.05 15.37
N GLY A 672 4.45 -79.51 15.70
CA GLY A 672 5.61 -80.27 16.16
C GLY A 672 6.54 -80.77 15.04
N ARG A 673 6.22 -80.55 13.76
CA ARG A 673 7.12 -80.90 12.63
C ARG A 673 8.38 -80.02 12.65
N PRO A 674 9.60 -80.57 12.49
CA PRO A 674 10.82 -79.78 12.33
C PRO A 674 10.74 -78.89 11.08
N ILE A 675 11.03 -77.60 11.21
CA ILE A 675 10.94 -76.63 10.10
C ILE A 675 11.93 -76.95 8.98
N ALA A 676 13.05 -77.62 9.30
CA ALA A 676 14.03 -78.07 8.33
C ALA A 676 13.40 -78.95 7.23
N ASP A 677 12.43 -79.80 7.57
CA ASP A 677 11.74 -80.67 6.60
C ASP A 677 10.86 -79.87 5.64
N VAL A 678 10.20 -78.83 6.16
CA VAL A 678 9.34 -77.95 5.37
C VAL A 678 10.18 -77.10 4.41
N ILE A 679 11.33 -76.60 4.89
CA ILE A 679 12.28 -75.84 4.07
C ILE A 679 12.91 -76.75 3.00
N ARG A 680 13.23 -78.01 3.33
CA ARG A 680 13.81 -78.98 2.39
C ARG A 680 12.90 -79.25 1.21
N HIS A 681 11.63 -79.52 1.48
CA HIS A 681 10.62 -79.68 0.42
C HIS A 681 10.54 -78.45 -0.49
N ASN A 682 10.53 -77.25 0.09
CA ASN A 682 10.52 -76.01 -0.69
C ASN A 682 11.82 -75.78 -1.50
N ALA A 683 12.96 -76.27 -1.01
CA ALA A 683 14.24 -76.16 -1.71
C ALA A 683 14.34 -77.15 -2.87
N GLU A 684 13.86 -78.38 -2.71
CA GLU A 684 13.79 -79.40 -3.77
C GLU A 684 12.88 -78.98 -4.93
N GLN A 685 11.80 -78.24 -4.62
CA GLN A 685 10.90 -77.64 -5.62
C GLN A 685 11.48 -76.37 -6.29
N GLY A 686 12.73 -75.99 -5.98
CA GLY A 686 13.38 -74.81 -6.55
C GLY A 686 12.87 -73.46 -6.03
N LEU A 687 11.94 -73.45 -5.07
CA LEU A 687 11.31 -72.23 -4.53
C LEU A 687 12.25 -71.40 -3.62
N CYS A 688 13.45 -71.92 -3.36
CA CYS A 688 14.51 -71.29 -2.57
C CYS A 688 15.61 -70.61 -3.43
N GLY A 689 15.48 -70.65 -4.77
CA GLY A 689 16.47 -70.14 -5.73
C GLY A 689 17.46 -71.23 -6.20
N PRO A 690 18.28 -70.94 -7.21
CA PRO A 690 19.21 -71.92 -7.78
C PRO A 690 20.28 -72.34 -6.76
N GLY A 691 20.66 -73.62 -6.77
CA GLY A 691 21.66 -74.20 -5.87
C GLY A 691 21.23 -75.53 -5.26
N ASP A 692 22.13 -76.15 -4.49
CA ASP A 692 21.88 -77.42 -3.79
C ASP A 692 20.83 -77.25 -2.66
N PRO A 693 19.75 -78.06 -2.63
CA PRO A 693 18.72 -78.03 -1.60
C PRO A 693 19.25 -78.11 -0.16
N GLU A 694 20.27 -78.94 0.12
CA GLU A 694 20.77 -79.11 1.48
C GLU A 694 21.54 -77.87 1.97
N ILE A 695 22.24 -77.17 1.08
CA ILE A 695 22.88 -75.88 1.39
C ILE A 695 21.80 -74.83 1.72
N HIS A 696 20.69 -74.85 0.98
CA HIS A 696 19.55 -73.95 1.20
C HIS A 696 18.84 -74.19 2.52
N VAL A 697 18.69 -75.45 2.95
CA VAL A 697 18.11 -75.82 4.25
C VAL A 697 19.04 -75.39 5.37
N LYS A 698 20.31 -75.80 5.32
CA LYS A 698 21.30 -75.51 6.36
C LYS A 698 21.44 -74.01 6.62
N ARG A 699 21.59 -73.21 5.56
CA ARG A 699 21.71 -71.75 5.66
C ARG A 699 20.51 -71.11 6.35
N ARG A 700 19.29 -71.58 6.07
CA ARG A 700 18.05 -71.00 6.60
C ARG A 700 17.76 -71.44 8.02
N VAL A 701 18.03 -72.70 8.36
CA VAL A 701 17.93 -73.19 9.74
C VAL A 701 18.94 -72.47 10.63
N GLU A 702 20.21 -72.36 10.21
CA GLU A 702 21.23 -71.59 10.94
C GLU A 702 20.81 -70.12 11.14
N HIS A 703 20.13 -69.53 10.16
CA HIS A 703 19.65 -68.15 10.27
C HIS A 703 18.51 -68.01 11.29
N LEU A 704 17.57 -68.96 11.31
CA LEU A 704 16.50 -68.99 12.32
C LEU A 704 17.08 -69.21 13.73
N GLU A 705 18.08 -70.09 13.87
CA GLU A 705 18.74 -70.38 15.15
C GLU A 705 19.51 -69.18 15.70
N ARG A 706 20.10 -68.37 14.82
CA ARG A 706 20.82 -67.14 15.20
C ARG A 706 19.94 -66.00 15.68
N GLY A 707 18.61 -66.10 15.56
CA GLY A 707 17.74 -65.04 16.11
C GLY A 707 17.57 -63.80 15.22
N THR A 708 18.18 -63.74 14.03
CA THR A 708 18.34 -62.47 13.30
C THR A 708 17.14 -62.13 12.42
N ARG A 709 16.63 -60.88 12.53
CA ARG A 709 15.62 -60.36 11.61
C ARG A 709 16.15 -60.34 10.18
N HIS A 710 15.38 -60.85 9.22
CA HIS A 710 15.70 -60.76 7.80
C HIS A 710 14.47 -60.44 6.97
N VAL A 711 14.70 -59.73 5.86
CA VAL A 711 13.71 -59.50 4.79
C VAL A 711 14.38 -59.87 3.48
N SER A 712 13.72 -60.69 2.66
CA SER A 712 14.21 -61.06 1.35
C SER A 712 13.05 -61.21 0.36
N SER A 713 13.18 -60.65 -0.84
CA SER A 713 12.23 -60.86 -1.93
C SER A 713 12.85 -61.70 -3.02
N ARG A 714 12.09 -62.65 -3.57
CA ARG A 714 12.58 -63.53 -4.64
C ARG A 714 11.53 -63.76 -5.72
N ILE A 715 12.00 -63.84 -6.95
CA ILE A 715 11.19 -64.19 -8.10
C ILE A 715 11.22 -65.72 -8.21
N ARG A 716 10.05 -66.34 -8.19
CA ARG A 716 9.87 -67.77 -8.37
C ARG A 716 9.93 -68.13 -9.87
N PRO A 717 10.15 -69.41 -10.21
CA PRO A 717 10.16 -69.86 -11.61
C PRO A 717 8.84 -69.61 -12.37
N ASP A 718 7.72 -69.51 -11.66
CA ASP A 718 6.39 -69.17 -12.18
C ASP A 718 6.18 -67.67 -12.42
N GLY A 719 7.18 -66.83 -12.11
CA GLY A 719 7.13 -65.37 -12.27
C GLY A 719 6.57 -64.60 -11.08
N GLN A 720 6.07 -65.29 -10.03
CA GLN A 720 5.61 -64.61 -8.82
C GLN A 720 6.77 -64.06 -7.99
N VAL A 721 6.59 -62.89 -7.39
CA VAL A 721 7.58 -62.27 -6.50
C VAL A 721 7.11 -62.43 -5.06
N ILE A 722 7.74 -63.32 -4.31
CA ILE A 722 7.41 -63.53 -2.89
C ILE A 722 8.45 -62.85 -2.00
N GLU A 723 7.98 -61.94 -1.16
CA GLU A 723 8.73 -61.38 -0.05
C GLU A 723 8.55 -62.24 1.20
N VAL A 724 9.66 -62.52 1.88
CA VAL A 724 9.71 -63.29 3.13
C VAL A 724 10.36 -62.42 4.19
N GLN A 725 9.67 -62.25 5.31
CA GLN A 725 10.16 -61.54 6.47
C GLN A 725 10.13 -62.45 7.71
N GLY A 726 11.27 -62.61 8.38
CA GLY A 726 11.39 -63.37 9.62
C GLY A 726 11.74 -62.45 10.79
N ASN A 727 11.02 -62.57 11.91
CA ASN A 727 11.33 -61.88 13.16
C ASN A 727 11.37 -62.87 14.35
N PRO A 728 12.32 -62.74 15.30
CA PRO A 728 12.36 -63.56 16.51
C PRO A 728 11.23 -63.20 17.48
N MET A 729 10.74 -64.18 18.25
CA MET A 729 9.71 -63.95 19.28
C MET A 729 10.31 -63.72 20.68
N PRO A 730 9.67 -62.90 21.55
CA PRO A 730 10.19 -62.56 22.88
C PRO A 730 10.51 -63.74 23.82
N ASN A 731 9.83 -64.89 23.67
CA ASN A 731 10.01 -66.08 24.53
C ASN A 731 10.74 -67.24 23.82
N GLY A 732 11.42 -66.96 22.71
CA GLY A 732 12.06 -67.95 21.84
C GLY A 732 11.16 -68.45 20.71
N GLY A 733 11.77 -68.88 19.61
CA GLY A 733 11.07 -69.20 18.36
C GLY A 733 11.06 -68.04 17.35
N PHE A 734 10.39 -68.25 16.22
CA PHE A 734 10.40 -67.34 15.07
C PHE A 734 9.02 -67.21 14.42
N VAL A 735 8.67 -66.01 13.96
CA VAL A 735 7.52 -65.78 13.08
C VAL A 735 8.05 -65.41 11.70
N MET A 736 7.55 -66.11 10.68
CA MET A 736 7.82 -65.83 9.28
C MET A 736 6.53 -65.40 8.59
N SER A 737 6.58 -64.29 7.86
CA SER A 737 5.52 -63.85 6.96
C SER A 737 5.96 -63.94 5.49
N PHE A 738 5.02 -64.28 4.63
CA PHE A 738 5.20 -64.52 3.19
C PHE A 738 4.15 -63.74 2.41
N THR A 739 4.59 -62.83 1.54
CA THR A 739 3.71 -61.92 0.80
C THR A 739 3.99 -61.99 -0.69
N ASP A 740 2.95 -62.15 -1.50
CA ASP A 740 3.06 -61.96 -2.94
C ASP A 740 3.01 -60.47 -3.29
N ILE A 741 4.13 -59.93 -3.76
CA ILE A 741 4.30 -58.52 -4.12
C ILE A 741 4.35 -58.32 -5.65
N THR A 742 3.92 -59.30 -6.45
CA THR A 742 3.99 -59.26 -7.92
C THR A 742 3.25 -58.06 -8.49
N VAL A 743 1.99 -57.86 -8.08
CA VAL A 743 1.15 -56.74 -8.54
C VAL A 743 1.73 -55.40 -8.12
N PHE A 744 2.26 -55.31 -6.90
CA PHE A 744 2.88 -54.08 -6.39
C PHE A 744 4.13 -53.70 -7.21
N ARG A 745 4.99 -54.67 -7.53
CA ARG A 745 6.17 -54.45 -8.38
C ARG A 745 5.81 -54.08 -9.81
N GLN A 746 4.75 -54.66 -10.38
CA GLN A 746 4.24 -54.28 -11.71
C GLN A 746 3.62 -52.88 -11.72
N ALA A 747 2.85 -52.52 -10.68
CA ALA A 747 2.27 -51.19 -10.53
C ALA A 747 3.37 -50.13 -10.38
N GLU A 748 4.40 -50.39 -9.57
CA GLU A 748 5.57 -49.50 -9.41
C GLU A 748 6.25 -49.21 -10.76
N LYS A 749 6.47 -50.26 -11.57
CA LYS A 749 7.07 -50.11 -12.90
C LYS A 749 6.17 -49.32 -13.86
N THR A 750 4.88 -49.63 -13.90
CA THR A 750 3.90 -48.95 -14.76
C THR A 750 3.74 -47.48 -14.37
N LEU A 751 3.75 -47.17 -13.07
CA LEU A 751 3.65 -45.80 -12.56
C LEU A 751 4.86 -44.97 -13.00
N LYS A 752 6.06 -45.56 -12.95
CA LYS A 752 7.30 -44.90 -13.40
C LYS A 752 7.25 -44.57 -14.90
N GLU A 753 6.84 -45.53 -15.73
CA GLU A 753 6.69 -45.34 -17.19
C GLU A 753 5.60 -44.30 -17.52
N THR A 754 4.49 -44.29 -16.77
CA THR A 754 3.43 -43.29 -16.93
C THR A 754 3.92 -41.89 -16.56
N ASN A 755 4.71 -41.77 -15.49
CA ASN A 755 5.23 -40.48 -15.04
C ASN A 755 6.23 -39.88 -16.04
N GLU A 756 7.14 -40.69 -16.59
CA GLU A 756 8.07 -40.27 -17.65
C GLU A 756 7.31 -39.79 -18.91
N THR A 757 6.22 -40.48 -19.27
CA THR A 757 5.35 -40.09 -20.39
C THR A 757 4.58 -38.79 -20.11
N LEU A 758 4.13 -38.60 -18.86
CA LEU A 758 3.41 -37.41 -18.42
C LEU A 758 4.31 -36.18 -18.42
N GLU A 759 5.54 -36.31 -17.91
CA GLU A 759 6.55 -35.25 -17.90
C GLU A 759 6.88 -34.78 -19.31
N SER A 760 7.02 -35.71 -20.26
CA SER A 760 7.22 -35.38 -21.68
C SER A 760 6.04 -34.59 -22.26
N ARG A 761 4.79 -35.01 -22.00
CA ARG A 761 3.59 -34.27 -22.44
C ARG A 761 3.45 -32.90 -21.79
N VAL A 762 3.76 -32.78 -20.50
CA VAL A 762 3.73 -31.50 -19.79
C VAL A 762 4.74 -30.55 -20.42
N HIS A 763 5.95 -31.02 -20.72
CA HIS A 763 6.97 -30.19 -21.36
C HIS A 763 6.56 -29.73 -22.77
N GLU A 764 5.97 -30.63 -23.57
CA GLU A 764 5.46 -30.32 -24.91
C GLU A 764 4.30 -29.31 -24.86
N ARG A 765 3.33 -29.53 -23.98
CA ARG A 765 2.21 -28.59 -23.76
C ARG A 765 2.66 -27.24 -23.23
N THR A 766 3.67 -27.20 -22.37
CA THR A 766 4.21 -25.94 -21.83
C THR A 766 4.84 -25.12 -22.95
N LYS A 767 5.62 -25.75 -23.83
CA LYS A 767 6.18 -25.08 -25.03
C LYS A 767 5.10 -24.60 -26.00
N GLU A 768 4.05 -25.39 -26.21
CA GLU A 768 2.93 -25.01 -27.06
C GLU A 768 2.16 -23.82 -26.48
N LEU A 769 1.89 -23.84 -25.18
CA LEU A 769 1.27 -22.75 -24.43
C LEU A 769 2.12 -21.47 -24.45
N GLU A 770 3.43 -21.57 -24.24
CA GLU A 770 4.35 -20.42 -24.33
C GLU A 770 4.29 -19.78 -25.73
N LYS A 771 4.31 -20.60 -26.78
CA LYS A 771 4.21 -20.12 -28.17
C LYS A 771 2.86 -19.48 -28.48
N LEU A 772 1.76 -20.05 -27.98
CA LEU A 772 0.42 -19.47 -28.10
C LEU A 772 0.28 -18.17 -27.33
N ASN A 773 0.83 -18.11 -26.12
CA ASN A 773 0.79 -16.91 -25.29
C ASN A 773 1.61 -15.78 -25.92
N GLN A 774 2.79 -16.07 -26.48
CA GLN A 774 3.56 -15.11 -27.26
C GLN A 774 2.78 -14.57 -28.47
N ARG A 775 2.08 -15.45 -29.21
CA ARG A 775 1.21 -15.04 -30.32
C ARG A 775 0.07 -14.15 -29.85
N LEU A 776 -0.60 -14.50 -28.75
CA LEU A 776 -1.68 -13.71 -28.16
C LEU A 776 -1.20 -12.34 -27.70
N VAL A 777 -0.07 -12.26 -27.00
CA VAL A 777 0.53 -10.98 -26.57
C VAL A 777 0.88 -10.12 -27.78
N SER A 778 1.46 -10.70 -28.84
CA SER A 778 1.76 -9.95 -30.06
C SER A 778 0.51 -9.46 -30.80
N ALA A 779 -0.55 -10.27 -30.85
CA ALA A 779 -1.81 -9.91 -31.50
C ALA A 779 -2.57 -8.82 -30.73
N THR A 780 -2.57 -8.89 -29.40
CA THR A 780 -3.20 -7.88 -28.53
C THR A 780 -2.45 -6.56 -28.58
N GLN A 781 -1.11 -6.57 -28.52
CA GLN A 781 -0.30 -5.36 -28.72
C GLN A 781 -0.53 -4.72 -30.09
N ASN A 782 -0.60 -5.51 -31.16
CA ASN A 782 -0.90 -4.98 -32.49
C ASN A 782 -2.31 -4.40 -32.59
N ALA A 783 -3.31 -5.02 -31.95
CA ALA A 783 -4.67 -4.50 -31.90
C ALA A 783 -4.77 -3.18 -31.12
N GLU A 784 -4.12 -3.08 -29.96
CA GLU A 784 -4.07 -1.84 -29.16
C GLU A 784 -3.35 -0.71 -29.89
N LEU A 785 -2.19 -0.99 -30.51
CA LEU A 785 -1.46 -0.02 -31.32
C LEU A 785 -2.29 0.47 -32.51
N THR A 786 -3.02 -0.43 -33.18
CA THR A 786 -3.91 -0.07 -34.29
C THR A 786 -5.07 0.80 -33.82
N SER A 787 -5.67 0.47 -32.67
CA SER A 787 -6.77 1.23 -32.07
C SER A 787 -6.33 2.64 -31.66
N GLN A 788 -5.22 2.76 -30.90
CA GLN A 788 -4.68 4.05 -30.50
C GLN A 788 -4.25 4.92 -31.69
N SER A 789 -3.67 4.30 -32.73
CA SER A 789 -3.29 4.99 -33.96
C SER A 789 -4.52 5.49 -34.71
N LYS A 790 -5.61 4.70 -34.77
CA LYS A 790 -6.90 5.11 -35.39
C LYS A 790 -7.51 6.31 -34.67
N THR A 791 -7.58 6.30 -33.34
CA THR A 791 -8.14 7.42 -32.55
C THR A 791 -7.31 8.69 -32.67
N ARG A 792 -5.97 8.58 -32.62
CA ARG A 792 -5.06 9.73 -32.78
C ARG A 792 -5.14 10.29 -34.21
N LEU A 793 -5.23 9.42 -35.22
CA LEU A 793 -5.39 9.82 -36.62
C LEU A 793 -6.71 10.53 -36.86
N LEU A 794 -7.83 10.04 -36.31
CA LEU A 794 -9.14 10.71 -36.43
C LEU A 794 -9.16 12.09 -35.76
N ALA A 795 -8.53 12.24 -34.59
CA ALA A 795 -8.40 13.52 -33.92
C ALA A 795 -7.52 14.52 -34.69
N ALA A 796 -6.42 14.06 -35.28
CA ALA A 796 -5.54 14.89 -36.12
C ALA A 796 -6.22 15.29 -37.44
N VAL A 797 -6.83 14.33 -38.15
CA VAL A 797 -7.56 14.59 -39.40
C VAL A 797 -8.72 15.56 -39.17
N SER A 798 -9.43 15.47 -38.05
CA SER A 798 -10.50 16.41 -37.75
C SER A 798 -9.99 17.83 -37.51
N HIS A 799 -8.83 17.99 -36.85
CA HIS A 799 -8.20 19.29 -36.68
C HIS A 799 -7.84 19.91 -38.03
N ASP A 800 -7.17 19.13 -38.88
CA ASP A 800 -6.70 19.56 -40.21
C ASP A 800 -7.85 19.83 -41.19
N LEU A 801 -9.03 19.22 -40.99
CA LEU A 801 -10.23 19.50 -41.79
C LEU A 801 -11.04 20.72 -41.28
N MET A 802 -11.01 21.01 -39.98
CA MET A 802 -11.75 22.13 -39.37
C MET A 802 -11.13 23.50 -39.70
N GLN A 803 -9.81 23.55 -39.88
CA GLN A 803 -9.05 24.75 -40.22
C GLN A 803 -9.42 25.39 -41.58
N PRO A 804 -9.32 24.67 -42.72
CA PRO A 804 -9.68 25.23 -44.02
C PRO A 804 -11.17 25.58 -44.10
N LEU A 805 -12.00 24.84 -43.37
CA LEU A 805 -13.43 25.09 -43.33
C LEU A 805 -13.78 26.34 -42.51
N ASN A 806 -13.04 26.63 -41.44
CA ASN A 806 -13.17 27.87 -40.68
C ASN A 806 -12.79 29.09 -41.53
N ALA A 807 -11.71 29.02 -42.30
CA ALA A 807 -11.30 30.07 -43.23
C ALA A 807 -12.37 30.30 -44.33
N ALA A 808 -12.84 29.23 -44.96
CA ALA A 808 -13.90 29.28 -45.97
C ALA A 808 -15.18 29.95 -45.43
N ARG A 809 -15.52 29.73 -44.15
CA ARG A 809 -16.68 30.35 -43.53
C ARG A 809 -16.47 31.84 -43.24
N LEU A 810 -15.29 32.25 -42.79
CA LEU A 810 -14.98 33.68 -42.62
C LEU A 810 -15.08 34.43 -43.96
N PHE A 811 -14.60 33.82 -45.06
CA PHE A 811 -14.75 34.37 -46.40
C PHE A 811 -16.20 34.40 -46.89
N ALA A 812 -16.98 33.35 -46.65
CA ALA A 812 -18.40 33.31 -47.01
C ALA A 812 -19.21 34.35 -46.25
N SER A 813 -18.97 34.54 -44.95
CA SER A 813 -19.63 35.60 -44.17
C SER A 813 -19.17 36.99 -44.60
N SER A 814 -17.88 37.17 -44.90
CA SER A 814 -17.40 38.43 -45.48
C SER A 814 -18.05 38.72 -46.83
N LEU A 815 -18.24 37.72 -47.69
CA LEU A 815 -18.92 37.84 -48.99
C LEU A 815 -20.40 38.21 -48.84
N SER A 816 -21.09 37.60 -47.86
CA SER A 816 -22.49 37.88 -47.52
C SER A 816 -22.69 39.35 -47.15
N GLU A 817 -21.78 39.94 -46.37
CA GLU A 817 -21.82 41.37 -46.02
C GLU A 817 -21.56 42.33 -47.21
N VAL A 818 -20.92 41.87 -48.30
CA VAL A 818 -20.66 42.70 -49.49
C VAL A 818 -21.75 42.58 -50.54
N ALA A 819 -22.56 41.53 -50.49
CA ALA A 819 -23.52 41.21 -51.54
C ALA A 819 -24.54 42.35 -51.68
N LYS A 820 -24.46 43.10 -52.79
CA LYS A 820 -25.40 44.19 -53.11
C LYS A 820 -26.54 43.72 -54.00
N ASP A 821 -26.35 42.60 -54.70
CA ASP A 821 -27.34 41.99 -55.55
C ASP A 821 -27.95 40.73 -54.89
N PRO A 822 -29.25 40.45 -55.09
CA PRO A 822 -29.93 39.33 -54.45
C PRO A 822 -29.43 37.94 -54.87
N GLU A 823 -28.66 37.82 -55.95
CA GLU A 823 -28.09 36.54 -56.38
C GLU A 823 -26.82 36.20 -55.62
N THR A 824 -25.90 37.15 -55.47
CA THR A 824 -24.67 36.97 -54.69
C THR A 824 -24.98 36.71 -53.22
N GLU A 825 -26.01 37.36 -52.65
CA GLU A 825 -26.47 37.11 -51.28
C GLU A 825 -27.01 35.68 -51.12
N LYS A 826 -27.79 35.20 -52.09
CA LYS A 826 -28.27 33.81 -52.13
C LYS A 826 -27.14 32.80 -52.28
N ILE A 827 -26.16 33.06 -53.16
CA ILE A 827 -25.00 32.19 -53.37
C ILE A 827 -24.16 32.12 -52.10
N SER A 828 -23.92 33.26 -51.45
CA SER A 828 -23.21 33.32 -50.16
C SER A 828 -23.94 32.53 -49.08
N GLY A 829 -25.26 32.69 -48.97
CA GLY A 829 -26.10 31.91 -48.07
C GLY A 829 -26.08 30.40 -48.35
N HIS A 830 -26.00 29.99 -49.62
CA HIS A 830 -25.83 28.58 -50.00
C HIS A 830 -24.44 28.04 -49.61
N ILE A 831 -23.37 28.84 -49.77
CA ILE A 831 -22.02 28.47 -49.35
C ILE A 831 -21.95 28.33 -47.83
N GLU A 832 -22.52 29.27 -47.08
CA GLU A 832 -22.59 29.18 -45.61
C GLU A 832 -23.38 27.95 -45.15
N SER A 833 -24.49 27.63 -45.84
CA SER A 833 -25.29 26.43 -45.55
C SER A 833 -24.52 25.13 -45.85
N ALA A 834 -23.78 25.08 -46.96
CA ALA A 834 -22.97 23.92 -47.32
C ALA A 834 -21.78 23.72 -46.37
N LEU A 835 -21.12 24.80 -45.95
CA LEU A 835 -20.06 24.77 -44.95
C LEU A 835 -20.61 24.34 -43.58
N GLY A 836 -21.77 24.86 -43.17
CA GLY A 836 -22.46 24.43 -41.96
C GLY A 836 -22.82 22.94 -41.97
N ALA A 837 -23.28 22.41 -43.09
CA ALA A 837 -23.54 20.97 -43.23
C ALA A 837 -22.26 20.13 -43.12
N ALA A 838 -21.15 20.59 -43.70
CA ALA A 838 -19.86 19.90 -43.58
C ALA A 838 -19.33 19.92 -42.13
N GLU A 839 -19.55 21.01 -41.37
CA GLU A 839 -19.23 21.07 -39.93
C GLU A 839 -20.02 20.05 -39.11
N GLU A 840 -21.31 19.94 -39.38
CA GLU A 840 -22.19 19.00 -38.67
C GLU A 840 -21.72 17.56 -38.90
N LEU A 841 -21.34 17.21 -40.13
CA LEU A 841 -20.82 15.88 -40.46
C LEU A 841 -19.48 15.57 -39.78
N ILE A 842 -18.56 16.53 -39.72
CA ILE A 842 -17.28 16.37 -39.03
C ILE A 842 -17.51 16.27 -37.51
N GLY A 843 -18.42 17.08 -36.97
CA GLY A 843 -18.84 17.03 -35.57
C GLY A 843 -19.43 15.67 -35.20
N ASP A 844 -20.37 15.16 -35.98
CA ASP A 844 -20.99 13.85 -35.77
C ASP A 844 -19.97 12.70 -35.81
N LEU A 845 -18.99 12.76 -36.71
CA LEU A 845 -17.92 11.77 -36.80
C LEU A 845 -16.97 11.84 -35.59
N LEU A 846 -16.68 13.04 -35.08
CA LEU A 846 -15.92 13.22 -33.84
C LEU A 846 -16.67 12.68 -32.62
N ASP A 847 -17.98 12.92 -32.54
CA ASP A 847 -18.79 12.47 -31.42
C ASP A 847 -18.90 10.95 -31.35
N ILE A 848 -18.97 10.26 -32.50
CA ILE A 848 -18.91 8.80 -32.54
C ILE A 848 -17.57 8.27 -32.02
N SER A 849 -16.47 8.91 -32.42
CA SER A 849 -15.13 8.53 -31.94
C SER A 849 -14.96 8.76 -30.43
N ARG A 850 -15.57 9.83 -29.87
CA ARG A 850 -15.56 10.10 -28.43
C ARG A 850 -16.44 9.12 -27.65
N LEU A 851 -17.58 8.73 -28.22
CA LEU A 851 -18.49 7.74 -27.67
C LEU A 851 -17.84 6.35 -27.62
N GLU A 852 -17.19 5.88 -28.70
CA GLU A 852 -16.46 4.61 -28.73
C GLU A 852 -15.29 4.59 -27.73
N ALA A 853 -14.64 5.72 -27.51
CA ALA A 853 -13.54 5.86 -26.57
C ALA A 853 -13.98 5.99 -25.09
N GLY A 854 -15.29 6.10 -24.82
CA GLY A 854 -15.83 6.30 -23.46
C GLY A 854 -15.49 7.65 -22.83
N LYS A 855 -15.19 8.68 -23.63
CA LYS A 855 -14.68 10.00 -23.17
C LYS A 855 -15.73 11.13 -23.24
N LEU A 856 -17.03 10.82 -23.29
CA LEU A 856 -18.07 11.84 -23.32
C LEU A 856 -18.37 12.33 -21.90
N GLU A 857 -17.95 13.55 -21.56
CA GLU A 857 -18.28 14.20 -20.30
C GLU A 857 -19.76 14.61 -20.25
N THR A 858 -20.46 14.32 -19.15
CA THR A 858 -21.90 14.59 -18.97
C THR A 858 -22.13 15.51 -17.77
N HIS A 859 -22.91 16.58 -17.95
CA HIS A 859 -23.24 17.54 -16.88
C HIS A 859 -24.72 17.43 -16.49
N VAL A 860 -25.08 16.35 -15.80
CA VAL A 860 -26.46 16.04 -15.40
C VAL A 860 -26.90 16.97 -14.26
N HIS A 861 -28.01 17.70 -14.46
CA HIS A 861 -28.65 18.52 -13.44
C HIS A 861 -30.16 18.65 -13.70
N GLY A 862 -30.91 19.04 -12.66
CA GLY A 862 -32.36 19.22 -12.77
C GLY A 862 -32.75 20.49 -13.53
N PHE A 863 -33.42 20.35 -14.68
CA PHE A 863 -33.97 21.47 -15.45
C PHE A 863 -35.39 21.22 -15.95
N SER A 864 -36.14 22.29 -16.25
CA SER A 864 -37.51 22.17 -16.78
C SER A 864 -37.52 21.87 -18.28
N LEU A 865 -38.27 20.85 -18.70
CA LEU A 865 -38.44 20.51 -20.11
C LEU A 865 -39.06 21.63 -20.96
N SER A 866 -39.75 22.58 -20.31
CA SER A 866 -40.34 23.74 -20.98
C SER A 866 -39.31 24.55 -21.79
N SER A 867 -38.13 24.77 -21.21
CA SER A 867 -37.02 25.49 -21.85
C SER A 867 -36.47 24.74 -23.07
N LEU A 868 -36.34 23.42 -22.97
CA LEU A 868 -35.88 22.55 -24.05
C LEU A 868 -36.89 22.53 -25.21
N PHE A 869 -38.17 22.35 -24.90
CA PHE A 869 -39.25 22.28 -25.89
C PHE A 869 -39.46 23.61 -26.60
N SER A 870 -39.41 24.75 -25.89
CA SER A 870 -39.57 26.06 -26.51
C SER A 870 -38.45 26.37 -27.51
N ASN A 871 -37.21 25.97 -27.19
CA ASN A 871 -36.08 26.13 -28.11
C ASN A 871 -36.21 25.25 -29.36
N LEU A 872 -36.61 23.98 -29.19
CA LEU A 872 -36.83 23.08 -30.32
C LEU A 872 -38.05 23.49 -31.15
N GLU A 873 -39.09 24.04 -30.53
CA GLU A 873 -40.26 24.58 -31.22
C GLU A 873 -39.90 25.77 -32.10
N ALA A 874 -39.11 26.72 -31.60
CA ALA A 874 -38.66 27.87 -32.38
C ALA A 874 -37.81 27.42 -33.59
N GLU A 875 -36.90 26.47 -33.40
CA GLU A 875 -36.00 25.95 -34.44
C GLU A 875 -36.77 25.16 -35.51
N PHE A 876 -37.53 24.14 -35.12
CA PHE A 876 -38.24 23.27 -36.05
C PHE A 876 -39.56 23.85 -36.56
N GLY A 877 -40.13 24.84 -35.88
CA GLY A 877 -41.32 25.56 -36.34
C GLY A 877 -41.06 26.41 -37.59
N ALA A 878 -39.88 27.03 -37.69
CA ALA A 878 -39.45 27.72 -38.91
C ALA A 878 -39.28 26.72 -40.08
N LEU A 879 -38.61 25.59 -39.82
CA LEU A 879 -38.41 24.52 -40.79
C LEU A 879 -39.73 23.88 -41.25
N ALA A 880 -40.68 23.69 -40.32
CA ALA A 880 -41.99 23.12 -40.59
C ALA A 880 -42.79 23.96 -41.60
N LYS A 881 -42.76 25.29 -41.45
CA LYS A 881 -43.39 26.23 -42.41
C LYS A 881 -42.74 26.15 -43.78
N GLN A 882 -41.41 26.04 -43.85
CA GLN A 882 -40.68 25.94 -45.11
C GLN A 882 -40.96 24.62 -45.84
N GLN A 883 -41.09 23.50 -45.12
CA GLN A 883 -41.29 22.16 -45.69
C GLN A 883 -42.77 21.73 -45.77
N GLY A 884 -43.70 22.57 -45.27
CA GLY A 884 -45.14 22.29 -45.27
C GLY A 884 -45.56 21.17 -44.31
N ILE A 885 -44.84 20.98 -43.19
CA ILE A 885 -45.12 19.96 -42.17
C ILE A 885 -45.96 20.57 -41.05
N GLU A 886 -46.99 19.86 -40.57
CA GLU A 886 -47.77 20.25 -39.40
C GLU A 886 -47.03 19.81 -38.13
N PHE A 887 -46.28 20.73 -37.52
CA PHE A 887 -45.51 20.48 -36.30
C PHE A 887 -46.23 21.03 -35.07
N SER A 888 -46.44 20.19 -34.06
CA SER A 888 -47.08 20.58 -32.79
C SER A 888 -46.24 20.12 -31.60
N VAL A 889 -46.01 21.03 -30.64
CA VAL A 889 -45.27 20.75 -29.41
C VAL A 889 -46.22 20.81 -28.21
N ILE A 890 -46.24 19.74 -27.42
CA ILE A 890 -47.00 19.66 -26.17
C ILE A 890 -46.05 20.05 -25.03
N HIS A 891 -46.12 21.30 -24.60
CA HIS A 891 -45.27 21.82 -23.53
C HIS A 891 -45.49 21.08 -22.21
N SER A 892 -44.39 20.90 -21.47
CA SER A 892 -44.41 20.31 -20.13
C SER A 892 -43.41 21.03 -19.25
N ASN A 893 -43.86 21.46 -18.07
CA ASN A 893 -43.00 22.11 -17.07
C ASN A 893 -42.31 21.11 -16.14
N VAL A 894 -42.39 19.81 -16.45
CA VAL A 894 -41.76 18.78 -15.62
C VAL A 894 -40.25 18.96 -15.58
N VAL A 895 -39.69 18.79 -14.39
CA VAL A 895 -38.25 18.83 -14.17
C VAL A 895 -37.69 17.44 -14.36
N VAL A 896 -36.58 17.35 -15.07
CA VAL A 896 -35.86 16.11 -15.37
C VAL A 896 -34.39 16.25 -14.99
N ASP A 897 -33.78 15.15 -14.54
CA ASP A 897 -32.34 15.10 -14.28
C ASP A 897 -31.63 14.57 -15.52
N SER A 898 -30.99 15.47 -16.26
CA SER A 898 -30.24 15.15 -17.47
C SER A 898 -29.27 16.26 -17.81
N ASP A 899 -28.41 16.06 -18.81
CA ASP A 899 -27.67 17.16 -19.44
C ASP A 899 -28.58 17.80 -20.51
N PRO A 900 -28.98 19.08 -20.37
CA PRO A 900 -29.89 19.73 -21.31
C PRO A 900 -29.34 19.83 -22.73
N LYS A 901 -28.01 19.94 -22.91
CA LYS A 901 -27.39 20.03 -24.26
C LYS A 901 -27.39 18.68 -24.95
N LEU A 902 -26.98 17.63 -24.24
CA LEU A 902 -26.94 16.28 -24.78
C LEU A 902 -28.35 15.72 -24.99
N LEU A 903 -29.29 15.96 -24.07
CA LEU A 903 -30.69 15.58 -24.26
C LEU A 903 -31.34 16.33 -25.42
N ARG A 904 -31.07 17.63 -25.58
CA ARG A 904 -31.53 18.39 -26.76
C ARG A 904 -31.06 17.72 -28.04
N ARG A 905 -29.80 17.28 -28.09
CA ARG A 905 -29.23 16.63 -29.27
C ARG A 905 -29.89 15.28 -29.59
N VAL A 906 -30.21 14.48 -28.57
CA VAL A 906 -30.98 13.24 -28.76
C VAL A 906 -32.35 13.53 -29.38
N VAL A 907 -33.08 14.51 -28.84
CA VAL A 907 -34.42 14.88 -29.35
C VAL A 907 -34.32 15.52 -30.74
N GLN A 908 -33.30 16.33 -31.00
CA GLN A 908 -33.01 16.94 -32.30
C GLN A 908 -32.75 15.88 -33.37
N ASN A 909 -32.00 14.82 -33.05
CA ASN A 909 -31.79 13.68 -33.96
C ASN A 909 -33.10 12.94 -34.28
N PHE A 910 -34.01 12.81 -33.32
CA PHE A 910 -35.34 12.25 -33.57
C PHE A 910 -36.20 13.17 -34.46
N LEU A 911 -36.22 14.47 -34.19
CA LEU A 911 -36.98 15.45 -34.97
C LEU A 911 -36.45 15.57 -36.41
N THR A 912 -35.14 15.60 -36.59
CA THR A 912 -34.52 15.69 -37.92
C THR A 912 -34.89 14.48 -38.77
N ASN A 913 -34.92 13.28 -38.19
CA ASN A 913 -35.42 12.09 -38.88
C ASN A 913 -36.92 12.16 -39.17
N ALA A 914 -37.74 12.59 -38.21
CA ALA A 914 -39.17 12.73 -38.39
C ALA A 914 -39.50 13.69 -39.54
N PHE A 915 -38.83 14.84 -39.64
CA PHE A 915 -39.05 15.81 -40.72
C PHE A 915 -38.57 15.28 -42.07
N ARG A 916 -37.41 14.62 -42.10
CA ARG A 916 -36.81 14.08 -43.32
C ARG A 916 -37.66 12.98 -43.97
N TYR A 917 -38.19 12.05 -43.17
CA TYR A 917 -38.94 10.90 -43.67
C TYR A 917 -40.46 11.11 -43.70
N ASN A 918 -40.92 12.34 -43.45
CA ASN A 918 -42.34 12.71 -43.43
C ASN A 918 -42.63 14.05 -44.14
N PRO A 919 -42.25 14.20 -45.42
CA PRO A 919 -42.50 15.44 -46.15
C PRO A 919 -44.01 15.72 -46.25
N LYS A 920 -44.45 16.93 -45.91
CA LYS A 920 -45.86 17.35 -45.84
C LYS A 920 -46.75 16.57 -44.85
N GLY A 921 -46.15 15.88 -43.88
CA GLY A 921 -46.87 15.14 -42.85
C GLY A 921 -47.12 15.93 -41.57
N LYS A 922 -47.37 15.20 -40.49
CA LYS A 922 -47.56 15.69 -39.12
C LYS A 922 -46.47 15.15 -38.20
N VAL A 923 -45.89 16.02 -37.38
CA VAL A 923 -44.90 15.66 -36.35
C VAL A 923 -45.34 16.21 -35.00
N ILE A 924 -45.32 15.39 -33.95
CA ILE A 924 -45.71 15.80 -32.60
C ILE A 924 -44.55 15.52 -31.64
N LEU A 925 -44.12 16.55 -30.91
CA LEU A 925 -43.18 16.44 -29.79
C LEU A 925 -43.93 16.59 -28.47
N GLY A 926 -43.71 15.70 -27.50
CA GLY A 926 -44.27 15.87 -26.17
C GLY A 926 -43.64 14.97 -25.12
N ALA A 927 -43.92 15.26 -23.85
CA ALA A 927 -43.50 14.43 -22.73
C ALA A 927 -44.70 13.76 -22.05
N ARG A 928 -44.53 12.52 -21.62
CA ARG A 928 -45.53 11.75 -20.86
C ARG A 928 -44.91 11.24 -19.57
N ARG A 929 -45.71 11.21 -18.50
CA ARG A 929 -45.32 10.59 -17.23
C ARG A 929 -45.65 9.11 -17.31
N VAL A 930 -44.65 8.25 -17.10
CA VAL A 930 -44.78 6.79 -17.10
C VAL A 930 -44.20 6.27 -15.80
N LYS A 931 -45.06 5.99 -14.81
CA LYS A 931 -44.67 5.68 -13.43
C LYS A 931 -43.78 6.79 -12.84
N GLU A 932 -42.60 6.46 -12.33
CA GLU A 932 -41.60 7.41 -11.78
C GLU A 932 -40.71 8.05 -12.86
N GLN A 933 -40.88 7.68 -14.14
CA GLN A 933 -40.08 8.20 -15.25
C GLN A 933 -40.84 9.19 -16.12
N ILE A 934 -40.10 10.09 -16.75
CA ILE A 934 -40.56 10.99 -17.81
C ILE A 934 -40.10 10.42 -19.14
N ARG A 935 -41.04 10.25 -20.09
CA ARG A 935 -40.74 9.79 -21.44
C ARG A 935 -41.04 10.90 -22.45
N ILE A 936 -40.03 11.32 -23.19
CA ILE A 936 -40.17 12.27 -24.29
C ILE A 936 -40.43 11.46 -25.56
N ASP A 937 -41.52 11.73 -26.26
CA ASP A 937 -41.95 11.04 -27.47
C ASP A 937 -41.93 12.02 -28.67
N VAL A 938 -41.34 11.61 -29.79
CA VAL A 938 -41.46 12.25 -31.11
C VAL A 938 -42.26 11.31 -32.00
N TRP A 939 -43.46 11.75 -32.40
CA TRP A 939 -44.36 11.02 -33.28
C TRP A 939 -44.30 11.60 -34.68
N ASP A 940 -44.21 10.74 -35.69
CA ASP A 940 -44.41 11.07 -37.09
C ASP A 940 -45.44 10.13 -37.73
N ASN A 941 -46.08 10.58 -38.81
CA ASN A 941 -46.96 9.77 -39.65
C ASN A 941 -46.32 9.42 -41.01
N GLY A 942 -44.99 9.28 -41.04
CA GLY A 942 -44.23 8.99 -42.26
C GLY A 942 -44.32 7.54 -42.72
N ILE A 943 -43.32 7.11 -43.50
CA ILE A 943 -43.30 5.80 -44.17
C ILE A 943 -43.25 4.59 -43.21
N GLY A 944 -42.87 4.80 -41.94
CA GLY A 944 -42.64 3.73 -40.97
C GLY A 944 -41.44 2.84 -41.29
N ILE A 945 -41.02 2.03 -40.33
CA ILE A 945 -39.80 1.21 -40.36
C ILE A 945 -40.18 -0.28 -40.20
N PRO A 946 -39.85 -1.15 -41.18
CA PRO A 946 -40.09 -2.60 -41.08
C PRO A 946 -39.40 -3.22 -39.86
N GLU A 947 -40.06 -4.18 -39.21
CA GLU A 947 -39.60 -4.81 -37.95
C GLU A 947 -38.16 -5.35 -38.05
N GLU A 948 -37.81 -5.99 -39.17
CA GLU A 948 -36.47 -6.53 -39.45
C GLU A 948 -35.38 -5.46 -39.46
N LYS A 949 -35.72 -4.19 -39.78
CA LYS A 949 -34.78 -3.08 -39.88
C LYS A 949 -34.74 -2.22 -38.60
N GLN A 950 -35.64 -2.41 -37.64
CA GLN A 950 -35.76 -1.53 -36.47
C GLN A 950 -34.55 -1.58 -35.52
N GLN A 951 -33.82 -2.68 -35.46
CA GLN A 951 -32.57 -2.75 -34.69
C GLN A 951 -31.40 -2.13 -35.46
N ALA A 952 -31.28 -2.45 -36.74
CA ALA A 952 -30.17 -2.04 -37.59
C ALA A 952 -30.10 -0.52 -37.86
N ILE A 953 -31.22 0.20 -37.82
CA ILE A 953 -31.22 1.67 -38.00
C ILE A 953 -30.44 2.44 -36.92
N PHE A 954 -30.14 1.82 -35.78
CA PHE A 954 -29.32 2.41 -34.74
C PHE A 954 -27.82 2.14 -34.95
N ASP A 955 -27.45 1.30 -35.91
CA ASP A 955 -26.07 0.98 -36.24
C ASP A 955 -25.47 2.02 -37.20
N GLU A 956 -24.16 2.20 -37.09
CA GLU A 956 -23.42 3.22 -37.81
C GLU A 956 -23.52 3.03 -39.32
N PHE A 957 -23.64 4.13 -40.07
CA PHE A 957 -23.70 4.15 -41.54
C PHE A 957 -24.87 3.36 -42.16
N THR A 958 -25.86 2.93 -41.36
CA THR A 958 -26.97 2.11 -41.84
C THR A 958 -28.10 2.97 -42.37
N ARG A 959 -28.52 2.72 -43.62
CA ARG A 959 -29.64 3.42 -44.30
C ARG A 959 -30.67 2.41 -44.81
N VAL A 960 -31.96 2.77 -44.72
CA VAL A 960 -33.08 1.87 -45.05
C VAL A 960 -33.33 1.73 -46.56
N ASP A 961 -33.07 2.78 -47.36
CA ASP A 961 -33.18 2.81 -48.83
C ASP A 961 -32.07 3.67 -49.47
N GLN A 962 -31.47 3.22 -50.58
CA GLN A 962 -30.40 3.93 -51.32
C GLN A 962 -30.92 4.91 -52.41
N SER A 963 -32.24 5.06 -52.56
CA SER A 963 -32.86 5.57 -53.80
C SER A 963 -33.16 7.08 -53.85
N ARG A 964 -32.59 7.90 -52.96
CA ARG A 964 -32.63 9.38 -53.11
C ARG A 964 -31.30 9.99 -52.66
N ALA A 965 -30.74 10.84 -53.50
CA ALA A 965 -29.50 11.57 -53.28
C ALA A 965 -29.68 12.72 -52.27
N ASP A 966 -30.05 12.40 -51.02
CA ASP A 966 -30.22 13.37 -49.94
C ASP A 966 -29.22 13.13 -48.80
N GLN A 967 -28.70 14.25 -48.29
CA GLN A 967 -27.53 14.39 -47.40
C GLN A 967 -27.77 13.83 -45.97
N GLY A 968 -27.01 12.81 -45.58
CA GLY A 968 -26.80 12.47 -44.15
C GLY A 968 -26.16 11.11 -43.93
N LEU A 969 -25.04 11.04 -43.22
CA LEU A 969 -24.17 9.85 -43.10
C LEU A 969 -24.79 8.61 -42.42
N GLY A 970 -26.01 8.70 -41.88
CA GLY A 970 -26.63 7.60 -41.13
C GLY A 970 -26.09 7.46 -39.69
N LEU A 971 -25.57 8.56 -39.13
CA LEU A 971 -24.96 8.56 -37.79
C LEU A 971 -25.90 9.07 -36.69
N GLY A 972 -26.93 9.86 -37.01
CA GLY A 972 -27.75 10.55 -36.01
C GLY A 972 -28.45 9.63 -34.99
N LEU A 973 -28.97 8.47 -35.41
CA LEU A 973 -29.58 7.51 -34.48
C LEU A 973 -28.53 6.74 -33.65
N ALA A 974 -27.37 6.44 -34.23
CA ALA A 974 -26.25 5.83 -33.51
C ALA A 974 -25.71 6.78 -32.42
N ILE A 975 -25.59 8.08 -32.75
CA ILE A 975 -25.21 9.15 -31.81
C ILE A 975 -26.28 9.30 -30.71
N ALA A 976 -27.57 9.31 -31.07
CA ALA A 976 -28.64 9.36 -30.08
C ALA A 976 -28.59 8.15 -29.11
N ARG A 977 -28.34 6.94 -29.64
CA ARG A 977 -28.14 5.71 -28.83
C ARG A 977 -26.94 5.84 -27.90
N GLY A 978 -25.79 6.29 -28.41
CA GLY A 978 -24.58 6.48 -27.61
C GLY A 978 -24.74 7.54 -26.52
N ILE A 979 -25.30 8.71 -26.84
CA ILE A 979 -25.56 9.78 -25.86
C ILE A 979 -26.57 9.31 -24.81
N SER A 980 -27.63 8.61 -25.21
CA SER A 980 -28.61 8.08 -24.26
C SER A 980 -27.99 7.06 -23.31
N HIS A 981 -27.13 6.17 -23.82
CA HIS A 981 -26.38 5.24 -22.99
C HIS A 981 -25.45 5.96 -22.00
N ALA A 982 -24.72 6.99 -22.46
CA ALA A 982 -23.85 7.80 -21.62
C ALA A 982 -24.60 8.58 -20.53
N LEU A 983 -25.85 8.98 -20.78
CA LEU A 983 -26.71 9.67 -19.81
C LEU A 983 -27.54 8.72 -18.92
N GLY A 984 -27.45 7.40 -19.12
CA GLY A 984 -28.28 6.43 -18.40
C GLY A 984 -29.76 6.41 -18.84
N HIS A 985 -30.10 7.04 -19.97
CA HIS A 985 -31.46 7.12 -20.49
C HIS A 985 -31.76 5.95 -21.44
N THR A 986 -33.02 5.54 -21.51
CA THR A 986 -33.43 4.43 -22.38
C THR A 986 -34.15 4.94 -23.64
N ILE A 987 -33.64 4.59 -24.83
CA ILE A 987 -34.33 4.84 -26.10
C ILE A 987 -35.22 3.66 -26.45
N SER A 988 -36.40 3.94 -26.97
CA SER A 988 -37.30 2.94 -27.55
C SER A 988 -37.91 3.44 -28.86
N LEU A 989 -38.17 2.52 -29.79
CA LEU A 989 -38.84 2.77 -31.06
C LEU A 989 -40.11 1.94 -31.14
N ARG A 990 -41.19 2.55 -31.65
CA ARG A 990 -42.36 1.83 -32.15
C ARG A 990 -42.67 2.34 -33.54
N SER A 991 -42.84 1.47 -34.52
CA SER A 991 -43.14 1.90 -35.88
C SER A 991 -44.07 0.92 -36.58
N TRP A 992 -44.90 1.48 -37.47
CA TRP A 992 -45.84 0.75 -38.28
C TRP A 992 -45.65 1.18 -39.73
N VAL A 993 -45.35 0.23 -40.61
CA VAL A 993 -45.11 0.49 -42.04
C VAL A 993 -46.33 1.21 -42.63
N SER A 994 -46.07 2.30 -43.36
CA SER A 994 -47.04 3.22 -43.97
C SER A 994 -47.98 3.96 -43.00
N LYS A 995 -47.70 3.92 -41.69
CA LYS A 995 -48.48 4.64 -40.67
C LYS A 995 -47.64 5.56 -39.77
N GLY A 996 -46.31 5.42 -39.78
CA GLY A 996 -45.37 6.30 -39.09
C GLY A 996 -44.49 5.62 -38.03
N SER A 997 -43.72 6.43 -37.32
CA SER A 997 -42.80 6.00 -36.25
C SER A 997 -42.95 6.85 -34.99
N VAL A 998 -42.53 6.28 -33.86
CA VAL A 998 -42.47 6.92 -32.55
C VAL A 998 -41.12 6.62 -31.94
N PHE A 999 -40.28 7.65 -31.85
CA PHE A 999 -39.02 7.59 -31.13
C PHE A 999 -39.21 8.17 -29.74
N SER A 1000 -38.77 7.44 -28.73
CA SER A 1000 -38.96 7.80 -27.33
C SER A 1000 -37.65 7.71 -26.56
N VAL A 1001 -37.42 8.65 -25.63
CA VAL A 1001 -36.35 8.60 -24.63
C VAL A 1001 -36.96 8.69 -23.22
N ALA A 1002 -36.64 7.73 -22.36
CA ALA A 1002 -37.09 7.64 -20.98
C ALA A 1002 -35.98 8.04 -20.01
N LEU A 1003 -36.31 8.96 -19.09
CA LEU A 1003 -35.40 9.55 -18.12
C LEU A 1003 -36.09 9.80 -16.77
N GLU A 1004 -35.30 10.00 -15.72
CA GLU A 1004 -35.82 10.19 -14.35
C GLU A 1004 -36.35 11.61 -14.12
N ARG A 1005 -37.31 11.73 -13.19
CA ARG A 1005 -37.85 13.01 -12.76
C ARG A 1005 -36.87 13.68 -11.80
N GLY A 1006 -36.51 14.93 -12.10
CA GLY A 1006 -35.54 15.69 -11.31
C GLY A 1006 -36.16 16.69 -10.34
N VAL A 1007 -35.28 17.31 -9.53
CA VAL A 1007 -35.58 18.42 -8.62
C VAL A 1007 -34.85 19.67 -9.11
N MET A 1008 -35.54 20.80 -9.20
CA MET A 1008 -34.97 22.04 -9.72
C MET A 1008 -33.90 22.54 -8.74
N VAL A 1009 -32.66 22.68 -9.20
CA VAL A 1009 -31.60 23.37 -8.46
C VAL A 1009 -31.61 24.82 -8.91
N GLU A 1010 -31.84 25.76 -7.98
CA GLU A 1010 -31.77 27.20 -8.29
C GLU A 1010 -30.35 27.56 -8.74
N SER A 1011 -30.21 27.80 -10.05
CA SER A 1011 -29.04 28.44 -10.64
C SER A 1011 -29.28 29.94 -10.64
N HIS A 1012 -28.43 30.70 -9.94
CA HIS A 1012 -28.39 32.16 -10.02
C HIS A 1012 -27.96 32.56 -11.44
N ILE A 1013 -28.94 32.80 -12.32
CA ILE A 1013 -28.70 33.50 -13.58
C ILE A 1013 -28.62 34.99 -13.23
N SER A 1014 -27.43 35.57 -13.32
CA SER A 1014 -27.28 37.03 -13.32
C SER A 1014 -27.92 37.57 -14.60
N ASP A 1015 -28.85 38.51 -14.43
CA ASP A 1015 -29.52 39.23 -15.51
C ASP A 1015 -28.49 39.84 -16.47
N VAL A 1016 -28.52 39.40 -17.73
CA VAL A 1016 -27.80 40.08 -18.81
C VAL A 1016 -28.70 41.19 -19.30
N VAL A 1017 -28.34 42.42 -18.93
CA VAL A 1017 -28.90 43.66 -19.46
C VAL A 1017 -28.58 43.72 -20.96
N GLU A 1018 -29.60 43.75 -21.81
CA GLU A 1018 -29.46 44.16 -23.22
C GLU A 1018 -28.92 45.59 -23.27
N LYS A 1019 -27.70 45.77 -23.79
CA LYS A 1019 -27.16 47.08 -24.17
C LYS A 1019 -27.22 47.22 -25.68
N GLU A 1020 -27.71 48.38 -26.12
CA GLU A 1020 -27.83 48.81 -27.51
C GLU A 1020 -26.50 48.75 -28.26
N GLU A 1021 -26.56 48.39 -29.55
CA GLU A 1021 -25.40 48.28 -30.45
C GLU A 1021 -24.78 49.65 -30.72
N LEU A 1022 -23.57 49.89 -30.18
CA LEU A 1022 -22.72 51.02 -30.56
C LEU A 1022 -21.92 50.66 -31.83
N PRO A 1023 -21.64 51.62 -32.73
CA PRO A 1023 -20.80 51.39 -33.89
C PRO A 1023 -19.33 51.12 -33.46
N LEU A 1024 -18.77 50.00 -33.93
CA LEU A 1024 -17.42 49.48 -33.61
C LEU A 1024 -16.23 50.32 -34.14
N SER A 1025 -16.48 51.56 -34.59
CA SER A 1025 -15.69 52.26 -35.62
C SER A 1025 -14.32 52.82 -35.20
N HIS A 1026 -13.75 52.42 -34.07
CA HIS A 1026 -12.44 52.90 -33.58
C HIS A 1026 -11.59 51.86 -32.82
N LEU A 1027 -11.98 50.58 -32.80
CA LEU A 1027 -11.25 49.55 -32.03
C LEU A 1027 -10.02 49.05 -32.77
N ARG A 1028 -8.88 49.00 -32.08
CA ARG A 1028 -7.63 48.39 -32.57
C ARG A 1028 -7.58 46.93 -32.17
N VAL A 1029 -7.50 46.02 -33.14
CA VAL A 1029 -7.55 44.58 -32.90
C VAL A 1029 -6.27 43.92 -33.42
N LEU A 1030 -5.61 43.13 -32.57
CA LEU A 1030 -4.47 42.29 -32.98
C LEU A 1030 -4.93 40.83 -33.10
N CYS A 1031 -4.79 40.24 -34.29
CA CYS A 1031 -5.10 38.83 -34.54
C CYS A 1031 -3.80 38.03 -34.68
N VAL A 1032 -3.68 36.96 -33.91
CA VAL A 1032 -2.52 36.06 -33.90
C VAL A 1032 -2.95 34.63 -34.16
N ASP A 1033 -2.58 34.06 -35.30
CA ASP A 1033 -2.88 32.69 -35.72
C ASP A 1033 -1.77 32.22 -36.66
N ASN A 1034 -1.34 30.96 -36.57
CA ASN A 1034 -0.26 30.45 -37.43
C ASN A 1034 -0.73 30.22 -38.88
N GLU A 1035 -2.03 30.21 -39.14
CA GLU A 1035 -2.61 30.06 -40.49
C GLU A 1035 -2.90 31.41 -41.17
N PRO A 1036 -2.21 31.74 -42.28
CA PRO A 1036 -2.41 33.00 -42.99
C PRO A 1036 -3.84 33.20 -43.51
N ASP A 1037 -4.49 32.14 -43.99
CA ASP A 1037 -5.83 32.23 -44.57
C ASP A 1037 -6.89 32.60 -43.51
N ILE A 1038 -6.74 32.14 -42.26
CA ILE A 1038 -7.59 32.54 -41.13
C ILE A 1038 -7.35 34.01 -40.80
N LEU A 1039 -6.08 34.45 -40.75
CA LEU A 1039 -5.73 35.85 -40.47
C LEU A 1039 -6.33 36.81 -41.51
N VAL A 1040 -6.21 36.48 -42.80
CA VAL A 1040 -6.78 37.28 -43.91
C VAL A 1040 -8.31 37.31 -43.83
N GLY A 1041 -8.94 36.18 -43.49
CA GLY A 1041 -10.39 36.12 -43.29
C GLY A 1041 -10.85 36.96 -42.09
N MET A 1042 -10.11 36.94 -40.97
CA MET A 1042 -10.39 37.75 -39.79
C MET A 1042 -10.17 39.24 -40.04
N GLU A 1043 -9.07 39.62 -40.71
CA GLU A 1043 -8.76 41.00 -41.10
C GLU A 1043 -9.88 41.58 -41.99
N SER A 1044 -10.23 40.87 -43.08
CA SER A 1044 -11.30 41.31 -43.99
C SER A 1044 -12.66 41.48 -43.30
N LEU A 1045 -13.01 40.61 -42.35
CA LEU A 1045 -14.27 40.72 -41.61
C LEU A 1045 -14.25 41.89 -40.62
N LEU A 1046 -13.16 42.04 -39.85
CA LEU A 1046 -13.05 43.02 -38.78
C LEU A 1046 -12.86 44.46 -39.29
N GLU A 1047 -12.08 44.66 -40.36
CA GLU A 1047 -11.94 45.97 -41.00
C GLU A 1047 -13.28 46.51 -41.52
N ARG A 1048 -14.15 45.61 -42.01
CA ARG A 1048 -15.50 45.99 -42.48
C ARG A 1048 -16.43 46.44 -41.36
N TRP A 1049 -16.23 45.92 -40.15
CA TRP A 1049 -16.92 46.43 -38.95
C TRP A 1049 -16.34 47.76 -38.45
N GLY A 1050 -15.29 48.28 -39.09
CA GLY A 1050 -14.68 49.56 -38.77
C GLY A 1050 -13.52 49.47 -37.77
N CYS A 1051 -13.01 48.27 -37.49
CA CYS A 1051 -11.84 48.08 -36.63
C CYS A 1051 -10.53 48.35 -37.40
N GLU A 1052 -9.51 48.84 -36.71
CA GLU A 1052 -8.14 48.89 -37.21
C GLU A 1052 -7.43 47.58 -36.83
N VAL A 1053 -7.11 46.72 -37.81
CA VAL A 1053 -6.63 45.37 -37.55
C VAL A 1053 -5.13 45.24 -37.86
N LYS A 1054 -4.39 44.54 -37.01
CA LYS A 1054 -3.06 44.02 -37.33
C LYS A 1054 -3.05 42.50 -37.19
N ILE A 1055 -2.30 41.84 -38.06
CA ILE A 1055 -2.17 40.37 -38.07
C ILE A 1055 -0.72 39.96 -37.74
N ALA A 1056 -0.58 38.82 -37.07
CA ALA A 1056 0.73 38.21 -36.79
C ALA A 1056 0.64 36.68 -36.80
N THR A 1057 1.66 36.01 -37.30
CA THR A 1057 1.70 34.53 -37.40
C THR A 1057 2.32 33.84 -36.18
N ASP A 1058 3.08 34.59 -35.37
CA ASP A 1058 3.84 34.05 -34.25
C ASP A 1058 4.02 35.09 -33.12
N LEU A 1059 4.63 34.63 -32.01
CA LEU A 1059 4.96 35.49 -30.87
C LEU A 1059 5.86 36.67 -31.25
N MET A 1060 6.84 36.46 -32.13
CA MET A 1060 7.78 37.53 -32.48
C MET A 1060 7.10 38.59 -33.36
N GLY A 1061 6.26 38.18 -34.30
CA GLY A 1061 5.46 39.05 -35.16
C GLY A 1061 4.42 39.84 -34.37
N SER A 1062 3.79 39.24 -33.37
CA SER A 1062 2.84 39.96 -32.51
C SER A 1062 3.54 41.03 -31.68
N LEU A 1063 4.72 40.73 -31.14
CA LEU A 1063 5.53 41.70 -30.40
C LEU A 1063 6.08 42.82 -31.29
N ARG A 1064 6.48 42.53 -32.54
CA ARG A 1064 6.88 43.55 -33.52
C ARG A 1064 5.73 44.46 -33.92
N SER A 1065 4.50 43.93 -34.00
CA SER A 1065 3.31 44.72 -34.35
C SER A 1065 2.99 45.82 -33.33
N LEU A 1066 3.51 45.67 -32.10
CA LEU A 1066 3.45 46.64 -31.00
C LEU A 1066 4.61 47.65 -31.01
N GLU A 1067 5.65 47.43 -31.82
CA GLU A 1067 6.77 48.37 -31.96
C GLU A 1067 6.31 49.59 -32.77
N GLY A 1068 6.38 50.79 -32.16
CA GLY A 1068 5.89 52.04 -32.78
C GLY A 1068 4.73 52.74 -32.07
N GLY A 1069 4.33 52.27 -30.88
CA GLY A 1069 3.33 52.96 -30.03
C GLY A 1069 1.87 52.64 -30.37
N TRP A 1070 1.62 51.66 -31.24
CA TRP A 1070 0.29 51.13 -31.51
C TRP A 1070 -0.12 50.14 -30.42
N ILE A 1071 -1.26 50.39 -29.77
CA ILE A 1071 -1.74 49.60 -28.64
C ILE A 1071 -3.09 48.98 -29.03
N PRO A 1072 -3.21 47.65 -29.08
CA PRO A 1072 -4.49 46.99 -29.36
C PRO A 1072 -5.43 47.13 -28.16
N ASP A 1073 -6.71 47.32 -28.44
CA ASP A 1073 -7.79 47.29 -27.45
C ASP A 1073 -8.24 45.83 -27.21
N VAL A 1074 -8.18 44.98 -28.24
CA VAL A 1074 -8.48 43.54 -28.16
C VAL A 1074 -7.41 42.71 -28.87
N ILE A 1075 -6.98 41.60 -28.26
CA ILE A 1075 -6.05 40.64 -28.87
C ILE A 1075 -6.74 39.27 -28.99
N PHE A 1076 -6.93 38.81 -30.22
CA PHE A 1076 -7.35 37.43 -30.51
C PHE A 1076 -6.10 36.59 -30.78
N SER A 1077 -5.89 35.51 -30.02
CA SER A 1077 -4.73 34.61 -30.21
C SER A 1077 -5.17 33.16 -30.29
N ASP A 1078 -4.75 32.44 -31.32
CA ASP A 1078 -4.90 30.98 -31.37
C ASP A 1078 -4.03 30.30 -30.31
N TYR A 1079 -4.53 29.24 -29.68
CA TYR A 1079 -3.80 28.51 -28.65
C TYR A 1079 -2.56 27.79 -29.18
N ARG A 1080 -2.61 27.20 -30.38
CA ARG A 1080 -1.53 26.38 -30.95
C ARG A 1080 -0.77 27.16 -32.02
N LEU A 1081 0.39 27.69 -31.65
CA LEU A 1081 1.30 28.35 -32.59
C LEU A 1081 2.47 27.40 -32.92
N ASP A 1082 3.21 27.73 -33.98
CA ASP A 1082 4.36 26.94 -34.42
C ASP A 1082 5.51 26.95 -33.38
N ASN A 1083 6.43 25.98 -33.48
CA ASN A 1083 7.62 25.84 -32.63
C ASN A 1083 7.35 25.63 -31.13
N GLU A 1084 6.32 24.84 -30.79
CA GLU A 1084 5.95 24.49 -29.40
C GLU A 1084 5.57 25.71 -28.53
N ARG A 1085 5.24 26.85 -29.15
CA ARG A 1085 4.80 28.06 -28.45
C ARG A 1085 3.28 28.10 -28.38
N THR A 1086 2.76 28.61 -27.28
CA THR A 1086 1.31 28.74 -27.09
C THR A 1086 0.82 30.17 -27.28
N GLY A 1087 -0.42 30.34 -27.74
CA GLY A 1087 -1.08 31.66 -27.74
C GLY A 1087 -1.24 32.27 -26.37
N LEU A 1088 -1.25 31.44 -25.31
CA LEU A 1088 -1.23 31.92 -23.93
C LEU A 1088 0.06 32.70 -23.63
N GLU A 1089 1.21 32.21 -24.11
CA GLU A 1089 2.48 32.93 -24.00
C GLU A 1089 2.42 34.28 -24.73
N VAL A 1090 1.76 34.35 -25.88
CA VAL A 1090 1.55 35.62 -26.60
C VAL A 1090 0.78 36.61 -25.74
N LEU A 1091 -0.37 36.21 -25.21
CA LEU A 1091 -1.19 37.08 -24.36
C LEU A 1091 -0.44 37.50 -23.07
N GLN A 1092 0.31 36.59 -22.45
CA GLN A 1092 1.11 36.91 -21.27
C GLN A 1092 2.26 37.88 -21.58
N GLN A 1093 2.98 37.68 -22.69
CA GLN A 1093 4.07 38.58 -23.10
C GLN A 1093 3.54 39.97 -23.51
N CYS A 1094 2.41 40.03 -24.21
CA CYS A 1094 1.73 41.29 -24.50
C CYS A 1094 1.29 41.99 -23.21
N ARG A 1095 0.77 41.25 -22.21
CA ARG A 1095 0.40 41.80 -20.89
C ARG A 1095 1.61 42.29 -20.09
N LEU A 1096 2.76 41.62 -20.18
CA LEU A 1096 4.00 42.09 -19.57
C LEU A 1096 4.48 43.42 -20.16
N ARG A 1097 4.23 43.68 -21.46
CA ARG A 1097 4.62 44.93 -22.13
C ARG A 1097 3.59 46.06 -22.01
N LEU A 1098 2.30 45.74 -22.14
CA LEU A 1098 1.21 46.73 -22.24
C LEU A 1098 0.42 46.90 -20.92
N GLY A 1099 0.58 45.98 -19.96
CA GLY A 1099 -0.27 45.90 -18.77
C GLY A 1099 -1.66 45.31 -19.08
N ASN A 1100 -2.63 45.58 -18.20
CA ASN A 1100 -4.03 45.13 -18.35
C ASN A 1100 -4.88 46.09 -19.21
N THR A 1101 -4.28 46.71 -20.23
CA THR A 1101 -4.89 47.75 -21.06
C THR A 1101 -5.70 47.21 -22.24
N PHE A 1102 -5.66 45.89 -22.48
CA PHE A 1102 -6.35 45.21 -23.58
C PHE A 1102 -7.14 43.99 -23.08
N GLU A 1103 -8.19 43.60 -23.81
CA GLU A 1103 -8.89 42.33 -23.61
C GLU A 1103 -8.21 41.22 -24.44
N GLY A 1104 -7.63 40.22 -23.77
CA GLY A 1104 -7.03 39.06 -24.44
C GLY A 1104 -8.03 37.92 -24.55
N VAL A 1105 -8.26 37.41 -25.76
CA VAL A 1105 -9.19 36.32 -26.04
C VAL A 1105 -8.45 35.20 -26.76
N MET A 1106 -8.46 34.02 -26.15
CA MET A 1106 -7.90 32.82 -26.75
C MET A 1106 -8.91 32.16 -27.68
N ILE A 1107 -8.45 31.77 -28.87
CA ILE A 1107 -9.20 31.01 -29.85
C ILE A 1107 -8.63 29.58 -29.86
N SER A 1108 -9.47 28.54 -29.68
CA SER A 1108 -8.99 27.15 -29.72
C SER A 1108 -10.09 26.15 -30.07
N ALA A 1109 -9.73 25.01 -30.66
CA ALA A 1109 -10.60 23.85 -30.81
C ALA A 1109 -10.61 22.95 -29.55
N ASP A 1110 -9.61 23.08 -28.68
CA ASP A 1110 -9.47 22.33 -27.42
C ASP A 1110 -10.34 22.95 -26.31
N LYS A 1111 -11.08 22.11 -25.59
CA LYS A 1111 -12.04 22.50 -24.55
C LYS A 1111 -11.78 21.82 -23.20
N THR A 1112 -10.58 21.29 -23.00
CA THR A 1112 -10.20 20.66 -21.73
C THR A 1112 -10.41 21.63 -20.55
N ASP A 1113 -10.99 21.12 -19.46
CA ASP A 1113 -11.30 21.94 -18.28
C ASP A 1113 -10.06 22.60 -17.68
N ASP A 1114 -8.92 21.90 -17.67
CA ASP A 1114 -7.61 22.43 -17.25
C ASP A 1114 -7.18 23.66 -18.07
N LEU A 1115 -7.42 23.64 -19.39
CA LEU A 1115 -7.08 24.73 -20.29
C LEU A 1115 -8.02 25.93 -20.08
N LEU A 1116 -9.33 25.68 -19.95
CA LEU A 1116 -10.31 26.72 -19.67
C LEU A 1116 -10.09 27.39 -18.31
N GLU A 1117 -9.73 26.62 -17.28
CA GLU A 1117 -9.40 27.12 -15.95
C GLU A 1117 -8.07 27.89 -15.94
N CYS A 1118 -7.07 27.44 -16.70
CA CYS A 1118 -5.82 28.16 -16.91
C CYS A 1118 -6.05 29.52 -17.60
N ILE A 1119 -6.87 29.58 -18.65
CA ILE A 1119 -7.20 30.84 -19.36
C ILE A 1119 -7.94 31.81 -18.43
N LYS A 1120 -8.95 31.31 -17.70
CA LYS A 1120 -9.74 32.12 -16.76
C LYS A 1120 -8.92 32.62 -15.58
N SER A 1121 -8.06 31.79 -14.99
CA SER A 1121 -7.20 32.18 -13.87
C SER A 1121 -6.17 33.25 -14.27
N ASN A 1122 -5.78 33.28 -15.55
CA ASN A 1122 -4.99 34.35 -16.14
C ASN A 1122 -5.84 35.57 -16.58
N GLY A 1123 -7.16 35.57 -16.40
CA GLY A 1123 -8.02 36.71 -16.75
C GLY A 1123 -8.12 37.00 -18.24
N PHE A 1124 -8.19 35.95 -19.07
CA PHE A 1124 -8.40 36.05 -20.52
C PHE A 1124 -9.75 35.42 -20.92
N GLY A 1125 -10.32 35.87 -22.05
CA GLY A 1125 -11.53 35.32 -22.65
C GLY A 1125 -11.25 34.06 -23.50
N PHE A 1126 -12.32 33.34 -23.88
CA PHE A 1126 -12.22 32.13 -24.71
C PHE A 1126 -13.29 32.09 -25.80
N ILE A 1127 -12.89 31.78 -27.03
CA ILE A 1127 -13.76 31.50 -28.18
C ILE A 1127 -13.38 30.14 -28.79
N SER A 1128 -14.37 29.26 -28.97
CA SER A 1128 -14.15 27.97 -29.61
C SER A 1128 -14.06 28.08 -31.13
N LYS A 1129 -13.09 27.41 -31.76
CA LYS A 1129 -13.10 27.13 -33.21
C LYS A 1129 -14.22 26.13 -33.55
N PRO A 1130 -14.91 26.26 -34.71
CA PRO A 1130 -14.72 27.29 -35.72
C PRO A 1130 -15.37 28.61 -35.26
N VAL A 1131 -14.74 29.75 -35.57
CA VAL A 1131 -15.10 31.07 -35.03
C VAL A 1131 -16.40 31.57 -35.68
N LYS A 1132 -17.38 31.96 -34.86
CA LYS A 1132 -18.65 32.53 -35.35
C LYS A 1132 -18.54 34.06 -35.36
N PRO A 1133 -18.81 34.76 -36.48
CA PRO A 1133 -18.77 36.22 -36.56
C PRO A 1133 -19.54 36.92 -35.43
N LEU A 1134 -20.76 36.46 -35.12
CA LEU A 1134 -21.57 37.01 -34.03
C LEU A 1134 -20.87 36.97 -32.65
N LYS A 1135 -20.03 35.97 -32.38
CA LYS A 1135 -19.28 35.88 -31.12
C LYS A 1135 -18.11 36.85 -31.07
N LEU A 1136 -17.42 37.06 -32.20
CA LEU A 1136 -16.38 38.08 -32.31
C LEU A 1136 -16.99 39.48 -32.10
N ARG A 1137 -18.11 39.75 -32.76
CA ARG A 1137 -18.84 41.01 -32.62
C ARG A 1137 -19.31 41.26 -31.19
N ALA A 1138 -19.81 40.23 -30.50
CA ALA A 1138 -20.22 40.32 -29.10
C ALA A 1138 -19.06 40.63 -28.13
N VAL A 1139 -17.84 40.14 -28.40
CA VAL A 1139 -16.65 40.51 -27.62
C VAL A 1139 -16.29 41.97 -27.86
N LEU A 1140 -16.24 42.39 -29.13
CA LEU A 1140 -15.88 43.75 -29.50
C LEU A 1140 -16.89 44.78 -28.96
N ASN A 1141 -18.18 44.47 -28.98
CA ASN A 1141 -19.24 45.33 -28.41
C ASN A 1141 -19.17 45.50 -26.88
N ARG A 1142 -18.43 44.64 -26.15
CA ARG A 1142 -18.20 44.86 -24.70
C ARG A 1142 -17.18 45.96 -24.44
N HIS A 1143 -16.35 46.26 -25.45
CA HIS A 1143 -15.20 47.15 -25.36
C HIS A 1143 -15.40 48.47 -26.13
N SER A 1144 -16.46 48.55 -26.96
CA SER A 1144 -16.89 49.75 -27.70
C SER A 1144 -17.63 50.78 -26.85
#